data_AF-A0A9P1C9C3-F1
#
_entry.id   AF-A0A9P1C9C3-F1
#
_cell.length_a   1.000
_cell.length_b   1.000
_cell.length_c   1.000
_cell.angle_alpha   90.00
_cell.angle_beta   90.00
_cell.angle_gamma   90.00
#
_symmetry.space_group_name_H-M   'P 1'
#
loop_
_entity.id
_entity.type
_entity.pdbx_description
1 polymer ?
#
loop_
_entity_poly.entity_id
_entity_poly.type
_entity_poly.pdbx_seq_one_letter_code
_entity_poly.pdbx_strand_id
1 'polypeptide(L)'
;MVASHAMPKSSIPPGASHEDAVTCLQKVFAKHSSGFGTDSTEENIDRANLQYGEVTYGGMERLYEALELKKEDVFYDLGCGVGKLVLYVALRGTAQRSVGLEVGQRRFLLAEHARSSLEELEGKHRKSDENNEKATECRFQLADISRYRYLDPTVAVLTNLCMDMGVQSRTLNCLLRCPCFRRLVSITPLPHTRLPTKLGAASAEHVENQLLKGLDDASLLHGVSLTDCLSGWGKHFANSSAKSMYEIQKRDYGLSFQVSKIDHFLSHDWKTSRRRKISVMIVYFNARAATCAAALCAVFVGFCREAPWQDVEAATNYDTRSTDLTSLLPQATFVFFLCFWQRLRGLFRRPKTAFLDRLCIAQHDHALKTQGILGLASFLDHSEELTILWSSRYFTRLWCCFEVAAFLRESQTAKNRQVTLLPAATAEVMVSLIAGNLFAVAFRQIQFWAASEGLWPPQPRTPSGVSYFGVAAIVACCFIQYLLLGLWTEIQDVNRQLREFSVNASDCFCCANHHRHPETGRTLLCDRALVFDALKTWYGKGEEEEHLDKFDREVQTVLRKQIQAKLATNIILPHSTLFLVLCGTLSPWLCDSVVWMKNLWLQSTDPMLNFWRCVVAVARFYFIPFIMSSFQVLIVVQVTVKLGFLLMVRVRRLVAAVLVGNLATVLVMAISWAIERSASMMGEMGLSDFWPFLALAWLLLLWILLMCLHYC
;
A
#
# COMPACT_ATOMS: atom_id res chain seq x y z
N MET A 1 -50.87 43.09 -26.81
CA MET A 1 -50.26 42.13 -25.86
C MET A 1 -50.43 40.75 -26.49
N VAL A 2 -49.42 40.22 -27.19
CA VAL A 2 -48.45 39.20 -26.69
C VAL A 2 -49.18 37.89 -26.33
N ALA A 3 -48.86 36.68 -26.81
CA ALA A 3 -48.01 36.19 -27.89
C ALA A 3 -48.34 34.69 -28.15
N SER A 4 -47.88 34.20 -29.29
CA SER A 4 -47.69 32.82 -29.74
C SER A 4 -47.53 31.67 -28.70
N HIS A 5 -48.05 30.50 -29.05
CA HIS A 5 -47.22 29.38 -29.55
C HIS A 5 -48.02 28.37 -30.39
N ALA A 6 -47.65 28.28 -31.67
CA ALA A 6 -47.85 27.12 -32.53
C ALA A 6 -46.69 26.13 -32.33
N MET A 7 -46.91 24.84 -32.64
CA MET A 7 -45.96 23.82 -33.13
C MET A 7 -46.76 22.51 -33.43
N PRO A 8 -46.33 21.62 -34.34
CA PRO A 8 -46.92 21.56 -35.68
C PRO A 8 -47.43 20.16 -36.14
N LYS A 9 -48.07 20.13 -37.32
CA LYS A 9 -48.25 18.94 -38.17
C LYS A 9 -46.88 18.40 -38.62
N SER A 10 -46.66 17.08 -38.67
CA SER A 10 -45.94 16.41 -39.78
C SER A 10 -45.81 14.88 -39.61
N SER A 11 -46.27 14.17 -40.65
CA SER A 11 -45.71 12.97 -41.29
C SER A 11 -44.44 12.30 -40.69
N ILE A 12 -44.54 10.99 -40.46
CA ILE A 12 -43.43 9.99 -40.44
C ILE A 12 -43.43 9.36 -41.85
N PRO A 13 -42.32 9.17 -42.61
CA PRO A 13 -41.03 8.51 -42.25
C PRO A 13 -39.75 9.26 -42.77
N PRO A 14 -38.48 8.96 -42.36
CA PRO A 14 -37.85 7.63 -42.30
C PRO A 14 -36.99 7.33 -41.03
N GLY A 15 -37.11 6.09 -40.53
CA GLY A 15 -36.37 5.54 -39.38
C GLY A 15 -36.99 5.91 -38.02
N ALA A 16 -37.28 4.91 -37.17
CA ALA A 16 -37.78 5.18 -35.81
C ALA A 16 -36.76 6.01 -35.00
N SER A 17 -37.24 6.91 -34.12
CA SER A 17 -36.36 7.64 -33.20
C SER A 17 -35.70 6.69 -32.18
N HIS A 18 -34.67 7.16 -31.47
CA HIS A 18 -34.06 6.38 -30.39
C HIS A 18 -35.12 5.97 -29.34
N GLU A 19 -35.95 6.91 -28.92
CA GLU A 19 -36.98 6.72 -27.88
C GLU A 19 -38.07 5.75 -28.34
N ASP A 20 -38.50 5.82 -29.59
CA ASP A 20 -39.50 4.90 -30.16
C ASP A 20 -38.96 3.48 -30.22
N ALA A 21 -37.74 3.32 -30.74
CA ALA A 21 -37.09 2.01 -30.84
C ALA A 21 -36.87 1.39 -29.45
N VAL A 22 -36.40 2.17 -28.46
CA VAL A 22 -36.22 1.70 -27.09
C VAL A 22 -37.55 1.32 -26.45
N THR A 23 -38.60 2.13 -26.62
CA THR A 23 -39.94 1.83 -26.08
C THR A 23 -40.49 0.53 -26.66
N CYS A 24 -40.29 0.29 -27.95
CA CYS A 24 -40.70 -0.95 -28.60
C CYS A 24 -39.93 -2.16 -28.04
N LEU A 25 -38.60 -2.04 -27.91
CA LEU A 25 -37.78 -3.09 -27.30
C LEU A 25 -38.14 -3.37 -25.84
N GLN A 26 -38.45 -2.36 -25.04
CA GLN A 26 -38.90 -2.55 -23.67
C GLN A 26 -40.20 -3.36 -23.61
N LYS A 27 -41.15 -3.11 -24.52
CA LYS A 27 -42.39 -3.92 -24.63
C LYS A 27 -42.11 -5.37 -25.03
N VAL A 28 -41.19 -5.58 -25.98
CA VAL A 28 -40.76 -6.94 -26.38
C VAL A 28 -40.15 -7.65 -25.18
N PHE A 29 -39.13 -7.08 -24.54
CA PHE A 29 -38.35 -7.74 -23.51
C PHE A 29 -39.03 -7.78 -22.12
N ALA A 30 -40.10 -7.01 -21.88
CA ALA A 30 -40.90 -7.09 -20.65
C ALA A 30 -41.50 -8.48 -20.40
N LYS A 31 -41.71 -9.27 -21.46
CA LYS A 31 -42.28 -10.62 -21.41
C LYS A 31 -41.23 -11.75 -21.49
N HIS A 32 -39.95 -11.42 -21.57
CA HIS A 32 -38.88 -12.39 -21.81
C HIS A 32 -37.98 -12.58 -20.59
N SER A 33 -37.48 -13.79 -20.38
CA SER A 33 -36.45 -14.06 -19.36
C SER A 33 -35.13 -13.37 -19.71
N SER A 34 -34.35 -12.98 -18.70
CA SER A 34 -33.05 -12.32 -18.91
C SER A 34 -32.06 -13.23 -19.65
N GLY A 35 -31.18 -12.63 -20.47
CA GLY A 35 -30.07 -13.34 -21.15
C GLY A 35 -28.96 -13.83 -20.22
N PHE A 36 -29.01 -13.47 -18.93
CA PHE A 36 -28.06 -13.90 -17.91
C PHE A 36 -28.27 -15.37 -17.52
N GLY A 37 -27.18 -16.07 -17.16
CA GLY A 37 -27.21 -17.47 -16.71
C GLY A 37 -26.39 -18.42 -17.61
N THR A 38 -26.37 -19.70 -17.25
CA THR A 38 -25.68 -20.76 -18.00
C THR A 38 -26.36 -21.01 -19.35
N ASP A 39 -25.57 -21.15 -20.40
CA ASP A 39 -26.04 -21.48 -21.76
C ASP A 39 -25.34 -22.77 -22.24
N SER A 40 -25.95 -23.46 -23.20
CA SER A 40 -25.42 -24.66 -23.85
C SER A 40 -24.98 -24.35 -25.28
N THR A 41 -23.96 -25.06 -25.74
CA THR A 41 -23.41 -24.97 -27.10
C THR A 41 -23.49 -26.35 -27.76
N GLU A 42 -23.57 -26.39 -29.09
CA GLU A 42 -23.59 -27.66 -29.85
C GLU A 42 -22.22 -28.38 -29.83
N GLU A 43 -21.12 -27.69 -29.50
CA GLU A 43 -19.76 -28.25 -29.38
C GLU A 43 -19.14 -28.01 -27.97
N ASN A 44 -18.08 -28.77 -27.64
CA ASN A 44 -17.23 -28.60 -26.44
C ASN A 44 -16.45 -27.27 -26.46
N ILE A 45 -17.17 -26.14 -26.32
CA ILE A 45 -16.60 -24.79 -26.21
C ILE A 45 -16.40 -24.48 -24.71
N ASP A 46 -15.25 -23.89 -24.38
CA ASP A 46 -14.85 -23.60 -23.00
C ASP A 46 -15.87 -22.71 -22.28
N ARG A 47 -16.43 -23.18 -21.15
CA ARG A 47 -17.55 -22.53 -20.43
C ARG A 47 -17.20 -21.12 -19.93
N ALA A 48 -15.91 -20.81 -19.76
CA ALA A 48 -15.44 -19.50 -19.35
C ALA A 48 -15.72 -18.40 -20.40
N ASN A 49 -15.92 -18.75 -21.68
CA ASN A 49 -16.12 -17.80 -22.79
C ASN A 49 -17.60 -17.44 -23.05
N LEU A 50 -18.54 -17.94 -22.23
CA LEU A 50 -19.98 -17.71 -22.41
C LEU A 50 -20.52 -16.52 -21.59
N GLN A 51 -19.64 -15.60 -21.17
CA GLN A 51 -20.05 -14.43 -20.39
C GLN A 51 -20.80 -13.42 -21.26
N TYR A 52 -22.00 -13.07 -20.82
CA TYR A 52 -22.90 -12.15 -21.52
C TYR A 52 -22.72 -10.71 -21.01
N GLY A 53 -22.45 -9.77 -21.92
CA GLY A 53 -22.44 -8.33 -21.65
C GLY A 53 -23.47 -7.63 -22.55
N GLU A 54 -24.41 -6.90 -21.95
CA GLU A 54 -25.50 -6.25 -22.68
C GLU A 54 -25.22 -4.76 -22.91
N VAL A 55 -25.45 -4.28 -24.14
CA VAL A 55 -25.44 -2.83 -24.43
C VAL A 55 -26.68 -2.22 -23.78
N THR A 56 -26.49 -1.21 -22.92
CA THR A 56 -27.61 -0.51 -22.27
C THR A 56 -28.40 0.30 -23.30
N TYR A 57 -29.69 0.56 -23.05
CA TYR A 57 -30.52 1.35 -23.96
C TYR A 57 -29.89 2.72 -24.28
N GLY A 58 -29.45 3.48 -23.27
CA GLY A 58 -28.76 4.75 -23.51
C GLY A 58 -27.41 4.62 -24.24
N GLY A 59 -26.73 3.47 -24.13
CA GLY A 59 -25.53 3.17 -24.89
C GLY A 59 -25.79 2.87 -26.37
N MET A 60 -26.98 2.39 -26.72
CA MET A 60 -27.33 2.04 -28.11
C MET A 60 -27.35 3.24 -29.04
N GLU A 61 -27.74 4.43 -28.57
CA GLU A 61 -27.78 5.63 -29.40
C GLU A 61 -26.38 6.02 -29.89
N ARG A 62 -25.43 6.18 -28.97
CA ARG A 62 -24.04 6.51 -29.29
C ARG A 62 -23.39 5.43 -30.15
N LEU A 63 -23.67 4.16 -29.86
CA LEU A 63 -23.17 3.06 -30.67
C LEU A 63 -23.72 3.14 -32.09
N TYR A 64 -25.02 3.41 -32.23
CA TYR A 64 -25.69 3.52 -33.52
C TYR A 64 -25.15 4.68 -34.37
N GLU A 65 -24.91 5.84 -33.76
CA GLU A 65 -24.26 6.97 -34.42
C GLU A 65 -22.86 6.61 -34.91
N ALA A 66 -22.07 5.91 -34.08
CA ALA A 66 -20.72 5.46 -34.44
C ALA A 66 -20.69 4.41 -35.56
N LEU A 67 -21.81 3.70 -35.80
CA LEU A 67 -21.89 2.73 -36.90
C LEU A 67 -21.98 3.39 -38.26
N GLU A 68 -22.46 4.63 -38.35
CA GLU A 68 -22.64 5.39 -39.60
C GLU A 68 -23.28 4.52 -40.71
N LEU A 69 -24.40 3.86 -40.38
CA LEU A 69 -25.10 2.93 -41.28
C LEU A 69 -25.78 3.67 -42.44
N LYS A 70 -25.81 3.01 -43.60
CA LYS A 70 -26.49 3.45 -44.82
C LYS A 70 -27.48 2.39 -45.32
N LYS A 71 -28.37 2.77 -46.24
CA LYS A 71 -29.44 1.88 -46.77
C LYS A 71 -28.91 0.63 -47.47
N GLU A 72 -27.69 0.65 -47.97
CA GLU A 72 -26.99 -0.47 -48.58
C GLU A 72 -26.17 -1.32 -47.59
N ASP A 73 -26.11 -0.95 -46.31
CA ASP A 73 -25.31 -1.68 -45.33
C ASP A 73 -25.99 -2.96 -44.85
N VAL A 74 -25.17 -3.99 -44.66
CA VAL A 74 -25.52 -5.23 -43.98
C VAL A 74 -24.80 -5.22 -42.62
N PHE A 75 -25.57 -5.00 -41.57
CA PHE A 75 -25.09 -4.90 -40.20
C PHE A 75 -25.01 -6.28 -39.54
N TYR A 76 -23.91 -6.55 -38.83
CA TYR A 76 -23.72 -7.77 -38.03
C TYR A 76 -23.42 -7.43 -36.56
N ASP A 77 -24.11 -8.08 -35.63
CA ASP A 77 -23.76 -8.10 -34.21
C ASP A 77 -23.17 -9.47 -33.85
N LEU A 78 -21.90 -9.46 -33.42
CA LEU A 78 -21.09 -10.66 -33.24
C LEU A 78 -21.07 -11.07 -31.76
N GLY A 79 -21.84 -12.09 -31.41
CA GLY A 79 -22.19 -12.41 -30.01
C GLY A 79 -23.38 -11.57 -29.56
N CYS A 80 -24.47 -11.59 -30.34
CA CYS A 80 -25.62 -10.71 -30.15
C CYS A 80 -26.46 -11.01 -28.89
N GLY A 81 -26.21 -12.13 -28.22
CA GLY A 81 -26.97 -12.59 -27.07
C GLY A 81 -28.45 -12.73 -27.37
N VAL A 82 -29.29 -12.01 -26.62
CA VAL A 82 -30.75 -12.01 -26.84
C VAL A 82 -31.21 -11.07 -27.98
N GLY A 83 -30.26 -10.48 -28.72
CA GLY A 83 -30.55 -9.79 -29.97
C GLY A 83 -31.03 -8.34 -29.85
N LYS A 84 -30.92 -7.69 -28.67
CA LYS A 84 -31.44 -6.32 -28.48
C LYS A 84 -30.90 -5.30 -29.49
N LEU A 85 -29.58 -5.30 -29.73
CA LEU A 85 -28.95 -4.34 -30.66
C LEU A 85 -29.34 -4.62 -32.11
N VAL A 86 -29.47 -5.89 -32.49
CA VAL A 86 -29.89 -6.32 -33.83
C VAL A 86 -31.31 -5.84 -34.12
N LEU A 87 -32.23 -6.05 -33.16
CA LEU A 87 -33.61 -5.56 -33.25
C LEU A 87 -33.68 -4.03 -33.23
N TYR A 88 -32.85 -3.39 -32.40
CA TYR A 88 -32.73 -1.93 -32.36
C TYR A 88 -32.34 -1.36 -33.73
N VAL A 89 -31.29 -1.90 -34.35
CA VAL A 89 -30.84 -1.47 -35.70
C VAL A 89 -31.92 -1.71 -36.76
N ALA A 90 -32.65 -2.83 -36.66
CA ALA A 90 -33.77 -3.11 -37.56
C ALA A 90 -34.92 -2.10 -37.41
N LEU A 91 -35.27 -1.73 -36.18
CA LEU A 91 -36.30 -0.72 -35.89
C LEU A 91 -35.92 0.69 -36.36
N ARG A 92 -34.63 1.03 -36.27
CA ARG A 92 -34.12 2.31 -36.79
C ARG A 92 -34.14 2.37 -38.33
N GLY A 93 -34.33 1.25 -39.03
CA GLY A 93 -34.68 1.21 -40.45
C GLY A 93 -33.61 1.68 -41.44
N THR A 94 -32.37 1.93 -40.99
CA THR A 94 -31.35 2.56 -41.84
C THR A 94 -30.52 1.56 -42.62
N ALA A 95 -30.37 0.31 -42.15
CA ALA A 95 -29.60 -0.73 -42.84
C ALA A 95 -30.49 -1.56 -43.79
N GLN A 96 -29.89 -2.18 -44.81
CA GLN A 96 -30.59 -3.16 -45.66
C GLN A 96 -31.01 -4.39 -44.85
N ARG A 97 -30.08 -4.86 -44.00
CA ARG A 97 -30.23 -6.06 -43.18
C ARG A 97 -29.47 -5.92 -41.87
N SER A 98 -30.03 -6.48 -40.80
CA SER A 98 -29.47 -6.58 -39.47
C SER A 98 -29.38 -8.06 -39.07
N VAL A 99 -28.17 -8.55 -38.80
CA VAL A 99 -27.89 -9.96 -38.52
C VAL A 99 -27.26 -10.13 -37.14
N GLY A 100 -27.80 -11.02 -36.32
CA GLY A 100 -27.22 -11.41 -35.04
C GLY A 100 -26.62 -12.81 -35.08
N LEU A 101 -25.34 -12.94 -34.74
CA LEU A 101 -24.69 -14.24 -34.55
C LEU A 101 -24.54 -14.53 -33.06
N GLU A 102 -25.02 -15.67 -32.58
CA GLU A 102 -24.90 -16.09 -31.19
C GLU A 102 -24.48 -17.56 -31.11
N VAL A 103 -23.61 -17.90 -30.15
CA VAL A 103 -23.13 -19.27 -29.96
C VAL A 103 -23.95 -20.04 -28.91
N GLY A 104 -24.56 -19.33 -27.95
CA GLY A 104 -25.40 -19.89 -26.90
C GLY A 104 -26.81 -20.21 -27.40
N GLN A 105 -27.22 -21.47 -27.28
CA GLN A 105 -28.48 -21.97 -27.81
C GLN A 105 -29.70 -21.31 -27.15
N ARG A 106 -29.67 -21.12 -25.82
CA ARG A 106 -30.75 -20.46 -25.08
C ARG A 106 -30.88 -19.01 -25.51
N ARG A 107 -29.78 -18.25 -25.58
CA ARG A 107 -29.80 -16.84 -25.98
C ARG A 107 -30.25 -16.66 -27.43
N PHE A 108 -29.80 -17.52 -28.33
CA PHE A 108 -30.28 -17.55 -29.71
C PHE A 108 -31.81 -17.76 -29.78
N LEU A 109 -32.36 -18.74 -29.05
CA LEU A 109 -33.81 -18.98 -29.00
C LEU A 109 -34.57 -17.78 -28.43
N LEU A 110 -34.03 -17.11 -27.41
CA LEU A 110 -34.61 -15.88 -26.86
C LEU A 110 -34.60 -14.74 -27.88
N ALA A 111 -33.54 -14.62 -28.70
CA ALA A 111 -33.45 -13.61 -29.76
C ALA A 111 -34.49 -13.85 -30.86
N GLU A 112 -34.68 -15.10 -31.29
CA GLU A 112 -35.73 -15.47 -32.26
C GLU A 112 -37.13 -15.22 -31.71
N HIS A 113 -37.40 -15.56 -30.45
CA HIS A 113 -38.69 -15.27 -29.82
C HIS A 113 -38.94 -13.76 -29.69
N ALA A 114 -37.89 -12.97 -29.40
CA ALA A 114 -37.98 -11.52 -29.37
C ALA A 114 -38.27 -10.93 -30.75
N ARG A 115 -37.68 -11.50 -31.82
CA ARG A 115 -37.99 -11.14 -33.22
C ARG A 115 -39.46 -11.41 -33.56
N SER A 116 -39.97 -12.61 -33.26
CA SER A 116 -41.38 -12.95 -33.50
C SER A 116 -42.34 -12.06 -32.71
N SER A 117 -42.00 -11.75 -31.46
CA SER A 117 -42.78 -10.83 -30.63
C SER A 117 -42.81 -9.42 -31.22
N LEU A 118 -41.68 -8.96 -31.78
CA LEU A 118 -41.60 -7.67 -32.45
C LEU A 118 -42.43 -7.66 -33.73
N GLU A 119 -42.37 -8.71 -34.55
CA GLU A 119 -43.19 -8.86 -35.76
C GLU A 119 -44.69 -8.87 -35.46
N GLU A 120 -45.11 -9.47 -34.35
CA GLU A 120 -46.51 -9.44 -33.91
C GLU A 120 -46.95 -8.04 -33.45
N LEU A 121 -46.07 -7.30 -32.75
CA LEU A 121 -46.34 -5.92 -32.33
C LEU A 121 -46.42 -4.97 -33.53
N GLU A 122 -45.47 -5.06 -34.46
CA GLU A 122 -45.44 -4.28 -35.69
C GLU A 122 -46.59 -4.65 -36.63
N GLY A 123 -46.92 -5.94 -36.76
CA GLY A 123 -48.05 -6.42 -37.57
C GLY A 123 -49.41 -5.92 -37.10
N LYS A 124 -49.55 -5.62 -35.80
CA LYS A 124 -50.74 -4.95 -35.24
C LYS A 124 -50.78 -3.44 -35.53
N HIS A 125 -49.64 -2.79 -35.73
CA HIS A 125 -49.54 -1.37 -36.09
C HIS A 125 -49.59 -1.13 -37.59
N ARG A 126 -49.15 -2.08 -38.42
CA ARG A 126 -49.05 -1.92 -39.89
C ARG A 126 -50.38 -1.98 -40.64
N LYS A 127 -51.50 -2.27 -39.96
CA LYS A 127 -52.85 -2.19 -40.56
C LYS A 127 -53.34 -0.74 -40.79
N SER A 128 -52.57 0.28 -40.40
CA SER A 128 -52.99 1.69 -40.53
C SER A 128 -52.14 2.58 -41.45
N ASP A 129 -51.04 2.13 -42.05
CA ASP A 129 -50.17 2.99 -42.86
C ASP A 129 -49.75 2.36 -44.21
N GLU A 130 -50.17 2.99 -45.31
CA GLU A 130 -49.99 2.58 -46.71
C GLU A 130 -48.67 3.05 -47.35
N ASN A 131 -47.67 3.48 -46.57
CA ASN A 131 -46.37 3.87 -47.12
C ASN A 131 -45.37 2.71 -47.10
N ASN A 132 -45.09 2.21 -48.31
CA ASN A 132 -44.31 1.02 -48.63
C ASN A 132 -42.78 1.27 -48.51
N GLU A 133 -42.29 1.73 -47.37
CA GLU A 133 -40.84 1.71 -47.09
C GLU A 133 -40.38 0.27 -46.78
N LYS A 134 -39.28 -0.14 -47.42
CA LYS A 134 -38.69 -1.47 -47.27
C LYS A 134 -38.14 -1.61 -45.84
N ALA A 135 -38.79 -2.46 -45.04
CA ALA A 135 -38.32 -2.77 -43.69
C ALA A 135 -36.91 -3.39 -43.72
N THR A 136 -36.04 -3.02 -42.77
CA THR A 136 -34.74 -3.66 -42.59
C THR A 136 -34.95 -5.13 -42.28
N GLU A 137 -34.35 -6.00 -43.08
CA GLU A 137 -34.44 -7.44 -42.87
C GLU A 137 -33.69 -7.83 -41.59
N CYS A 138 -34.34 -8.51 -40.64
CA CYS A 138 -33.74 -8.93 -39.37
C CYS A 138 -33.58 -10.45 -39.33
N ARG A 139 -32.39 -10.95 -38.99
CA ARG A 139 -32.11 -12.40 -38.91
C ARG A 139 -31.21 -12.73 -37.72
N PHE A 140 -31.49 -13.84 -37.05
CA PHE A 140 -30.58 -14.44 -36.07
C PHE A 140 -30.04 -15.77 -36.59
N GLN A 141 -28.81 -16.10 -36.21
CA GLN A 141 -28.19 -17.36 -36.56
C GLN A 141 -27.36 -17.90 -35.40
N LEU A 142 -27.56 -19.19 -35.11
CA LEU A 142 -26.72 -19.93 -34.18
C LEU A 142 -25.37 -20.22 -34.85
N ALA A 143 -24.29 -19.59 -34.38
CA ALA A 143 -22.97 -19.67 -35.01
C ALA A 143 -21.82 -19.30 -34.05
N ASP A 144 -20.69 -19.99 -34.19
CA ASP A 144 -19.41 -19.58 -33.60
C ASP A 144 -18.75 -18.50 -34.48
N ILE A 145 -18.78 -17.26 -34.00
CA ILE A 145 -18.20 -16.09 -34.69
C ILE A 145 -16.72 -16.24 -35.04
N SER A 146 -15.97 -17.09 -34.32
CA SER A 146 -14.54 -17.31 -34.58
C SER A 146 -14.28 -18.28 -35.74
N ARG A 147 -15.29 -19.03 -36.17
CA ARG A 147 -15.25 -20.01 -37.27
C ARG A 147 -16.25 -19.68 -38.38
N TYR A 148 -17.10 -18.70 -38.17
CA TYR A 148 -18.14 -18.31 -39.12
C TYR A 148 -17.54 -17.77 -40.41
N ARG A 149 -18.10 -18.20 -41.55
CA ARG A 149 -17.71 -17.72 -42.88
C ARG A 149 -18.56 -16.51 -43.24
N TYR A 150 -17.99 -15.33 -43.08
CA TYR A 150 -18.62 -14.06 -43.45
C TYR A 150 -18.68 -13.88 -44.98
N LEU A 151 -19.87 -13.60 -45.51
CA LEU A 151 -20.10 -13.45 -46.95
C LEU A 151 -20.40 -12.01 -47.36
N ASP A 152 -21.23 -11.32 -46.57
CA ASP A 152 -21.80 -10.02 -46.91
C ASP A 152 -21.75 -8.92 -45.81
N PRO A 153 -21.11 -9.05 -44.62
CA PRO A 153 -21.12 -7.94 -43.66
C PRO A 153 -20.37 -6.73 -44.22
N THR A 154 -21.02 -5.55 -44.21
CA THR A 154 -20.35 -4.28 -44.50
C THR A 154 -19.93 -3.57 -43.21
N VAL A 155 -20.74 -3.68 -42.16
CA VAL A 155 -20.50 -3.10 -40.82
C VAL A 155 -20.74 -4.17 -39.76
N ALA A 156 -19.82 -4.32 -38.82
CA ALA A 156 -20.00 -5.25 -37.70
C ALA A 156 -19.73 -4.59 -36.34
N VAL A 157 -20.41 -5.08 -35.31
CA VAL A 157 -20.18 -4.77 -33.90
C VAL A 157 -19.65 -6.01 -33.19
N LEU A 158 -18.67 -5.80 -32.32
CA LEU A 158 -18.14 -6.82 -31.44
C LEU A 158 -18.07 -6.30 -30.00
N THR A 159 -18.96 -6.77 -29.13
CA THR A 159 -19.01 -6.43 -27.70
C THR A 159 -17.96 -7.22 -26.90
N ASN A 160 -16.69 -7.01 -27.24
CA ASN A 160 -15.54 -7.85 -26.84
C ASN A 160 -15.00 -7.63 -25.41
N LEU A 161 -15.74 -7.04 -24.48
CA LEU A 161 -15.20 -6.70 -23.15
C LEU A 161 -14.73 -7.94 -22.36
N CYS A 162 -15.49 -9.05 -22.43
CA CYS A 162 -15.20 -10.30 -21.71
C CYS A 162 -14.79 -11.45 -22.65
N MET A 163 -14.56 -11.19 -23.94
CA MET A 163 -14.21 -12.24 -24.90
C MET A 163 -12.73 -12.61 -24.83
N ASP A 164 -12.40 -13.90 -24.94
CA ASP A 164 -11.02 -14.35 -25.06
C ASP A 164 -10.33 -13.78 -26.32
N MET A 165 -9.03 -13.46 -26.19
CA MET A 165 -8.24 -12.86 -27.27
C MET A 165 -8.13 -13.78 -28.48
N GLY A 166 -8.06 -15.09 -28.27
CA GLY A 166 -8.02 -16.07 -29.36
C GLY A 166 -9.29 -16.06 -30.18
N VAL A 167 -10.46 -15.93 -29.53
CA VAL A 167 -11.75 -15.77 -30.20
C VAL A 167 -11.76 -14.46 -30.99
N GLN A 168 -11.43 -13.33 -30.36
CA GLN A 168 -11.39 -12.02 -31.01
C GLN A 168 -10.49 -12.01 -32.26
N SER A 169 -9.26 -12.54 -32.16
CA SER A 169 -8.32 -12.60 -33.28
C SER A 169 -8.81 -13.50 -34.42
N ARG A 170 -9.41 -14.65 -34.11
CA ARG A 170 -9.97 -15.54 -35.14
C ARG A 170 -11.19 -14.91 -35.83
N THR A 171 -12.11 -14.34 -35.07
CA THR A 171 -13.28 -13.60 -35.59
C THR A 171 -12.84 -12.50 -36.55
N LEU A 172 -11.87 -11.69 -36.14
CA LEU A 172 -11.33 -10.61 -36.99
C LEU A 172 -10.69 -11.14 -38.28
N ASN A 173 -9.91 -12.23 -38.18
CA ASN A 173 -9.32 -12.88 -39.36
C ASN A 173 -10.37 -13.42 -40.34
N CYS A 174 -11.50 -13.92 -39.83
CA CYS A 174 -12.62 -14.38 -40.64
C CYS A 174 -13.34 -13.19 -41.31
N LEU A 175 -13.61 -12.11 -40.57
CA LEU A 175 -14.23 -10.89 -41.09
C LEU A 175 -13.41 -10.22 -42.19
N LEU A 176 -12.09 -10.07 -41.98
CA LEU A 176 -11.19 -9.42 -42.92
C LEU A 176 -11.04 -10.16 -44.26
N ARG A 177 -11.47 -11.42 -44.35
CA ARG A 177 -11.55 -12.16 -45.61
C ARG A 177 -12.80 -11.82 -46.42
N CYS A 178 -13.75 -11.10 -45.84
CA CYS A 178 -14.94 -10.66 -46.53
C CYS A 178 -14.64 -9.39 -47.35
N PRO A 179 -14.78 -9.42 -48.69
CA PRO A 179 -14.35 -8.31 -49.55
C PRO A 179 -15.21 -7.05 -49.42
N CYS A 180 -16.44 -7.16 -48.92
CA CYS A 180 -17.35 -6.03 -48.74
C CYS A 180 -17.30 -5.42 -47.32
N PHE A 181 -16.46 -5.97 -46.44
CA PHE A 181 -16.33 -5.50 -45.06
C PHE A 181 -15.60 -4.16 -45.00
N ARG A 182 -16.22 -3.16 -44.35
CA ARG A 182 -15.72 -1.77 -44.29
C ARG A 182 -15.43 -1.30 -42.88
N ARG A 183 -16.29 -1.64 -41.91
CA ARG A 183 -16.23 -1.04 -40.56
C ARG A 183 -16.46 -2.09 -39.48
N LEU A 184 -15.59 -2.07 -38.47
CA LEU A 184 -15.76 -2.79 -37.21
C LEU A 184 -15.87 -1.78 -36.08
N VAL A 185 -16.88 -1.93 -35.23
CA VAL A 185 -16.96 -1.21 -33.96
C VAL A 185 -16.79 -2.21 -32.83
N SER A 186 -15.84 -1.98 -31.95
CA SER A 186 -15.61 -2.83 -30.77
C SER A 186 -15.58 -2.00 -29.50
N ILE A 187 -15.96 -2.60 -28.37
CA ILE A 187 -15.95 -1.92 -27.06
C ILE A 187 -14.51 -1.72 -26.58
N THR A 188 -13.66 -2.74 -26.74
CA THR A 188 -12.23 -2.65 -26.44
C THR A 188 -11.40 -2.71 -27.73
N PRO A 189 -10.24 -2.03 -27.80
CA PRO A 189 -9.39 -2.04 -28.97
C PRO A 189 -8.94 -3.45 -29.37
N LEU A 190 -9.02 -3.77 -30.67
CA LEU A 190 -8.58 -5.06 -31.21
C LEU A 190 -7.10 -5.03 -31.62
N PRO A 191 -6.31 -6.08 -31.33
CA PRO A 191 -4.89 -6.12 -31.65
C PRO A 191 -4.67 -6.53 -33.11
N HIS A 192 -4.76 -5.59 -34.06
CA HIS A 192 -4.46 -5.92 -35.46
C HIS A 192 -3.66 -4.81 -36.15
N THR A 193 -2.49 -5.16 -36.68
CA THR A 193 -1.49 -4.25 -37.25
C THR A 193 -1.86 -3.64 -38.61
N ARG A 194 -2.95 -4.09 -39.23
CA ARG A 194 -3.35 -3.66 -40.59
C ARG A 194 -4.61 -2.79 -40.65
N LEU A 195 -5.26 -2.52 -39.52
CA LEU A 195 -6.43 -1.64 -39.50
C LEU A 195 -6.02 -0.28 -38.91
N PRO A 196 -6.10 0.82 -39.67
CA PRO A 196 -5.93 2.14 -39.10
C PRO A 196 -7.05 2.38 -38.08
N THR A 197 -6.71 2.37 -36.79
CA THR A 197 -7.63 2.66 -35.71
C THR A 197 -7.93 4.15 -35.66
N LYS A 198 -9.14 4.56 -36.01
CA LYS A 198 -9.69 5.83 -35.50
C LYS A 198 -10.18 5.56 -34.08
N LEU A 199 -9.40 5.96 -33.07
CA LEU A 199 -10.01 6.16 -31.74
C LEU A 199 -11.02 7.31 -31.91
N GLY A 200 -12.28 7.06 -31.57
CA GLY A 200 -13.23 8.15 -31.42
C GLY A 200 -12.67 9.13 -30.39
N ALA A 201 -12.66 10.43 -30.72
CA ALA A 201 -12.14 11.50 -29.85
C ALA A 201 -12.67 11.41 -28.41
N ALA A 202 -13.92 10.94 -28.26
CA ALA A 202 -14.56 10.70 -26.97
C ALA A 202 -13.87 9.65 -26.08
N SER A 203 -13.12 8.68 -26.61
CA SER A 203 -12.56 7.57 -25.80
C SER A 203 -11.27 7.93 -25.05
N ALA A 204 -10.39 8.73 -25.66
CA ALA A 204 -9.21 9.27 -24.99
C ALA A 204 -9.65 10.30 -23.93
N GLU A 205 -10.54 11.21 -24.33
CA GLU A 205 -11.09 12.25 -23.48
C GLU A 205 -11.92 11.67 -22.31
N HIS A 206 -12.57 10.50 -22.45
CA HIS A 206 -13.33 9.85 -21.37
C HIS A 206 -12.44 9.13 -20.34
N VAL A 207 -11.35 8.48 -20.77
CA VAL A 207 -10.38 7.87 -19.83
C VAL A 207 -9.59 8.96 -19.10
N GLU A 208 -9.24 10.03 -19.81
CA GLU A 208 -8.57 11.23 -19.30
C GLU A 208 -9.45 11.97 -18.28
N ASN A 209 -10.75 12.17 -18.58
CA ASN A 209 -11.71 12.74 -17.62
C ASN A 209 -11.98 11.87 -16.37
N GLN A 210 -11.79 10.54 -16.43
CA GLN A 210 -12.07 9.64 -15.28
C GLN A 210 -10.98 9.69 -14.20
N LEU A 211 -9.71 9.91 -14.53
CA LEU A 211 -8.68 10.15 -13.50
C LEU A 211 -8.92 11.44 -12.72
N LEU A 212 -9.50 12.42 -13.40
CA LEU A 212 -9.70 13.77 -12.89
C LEU A 212 -10.92 13.86 -11.98
N LYS A 213 -11.96 13.04 -12.23
CA LYS A 213 -13.22 13.06 -11.48
C LYS A 213 -13.20 12.27 -10.17
N GLY A 214 -12.14 11.50 -9.90
CA GLY A 214 -12.12 10.59 -8.75
C GLY A 214 -13.10 9.43 -8.93
N LEU A 215 -13.31 8.64 -7.88
CA LEU A 215 -14.33 7.58 -7.92
C LEU A 215 -15.71 8.22 -7.86
N ASP A 216 -16.46 8.18 -8.97
CA ASP A 216 -17.87 8.61 -9.02
C ASP A 216 -18.77 7.73 -8.13
N ASP A 217 -18.36 6.49 -7.88
CA ASP A 217 -19.06 5.54 -7.04
C ASP A 217 -18.32 5.30 -5.72
N ALA A 218 -18.90 5.81 -4.62
CA ALA A 218 -18.40 5.58 -3.27
C ALA A 218 -18.34 4.09 -2.89
N SER A 219 -19.02 3.20 -3.63
CA SER A 219 -18.93 1.74 -3.47
C SER A 219 -17.53 1.20 -3.76
N LEU A 220 -16.76 1.88 -4.62
CA LEU A 220 -15.43 1.44 -5.05
C LEU A 220 -14.31 1.87 -4.09
N LEU A 221 -14.60 2.74 -3.12
CA LEU A 221 -13.63 3.20 -2.13
C LEU A 221 -13.39 2.09 -1.08
N HIS A 222 -12.45 1.20 -1.38
CA HIS A 222 -12.11 0.06 -0.55
C HIS A 222 -10.87 0.28 0.32
N GLY A 223 -10.96 -0.15 1.57
CA GLY A 223 -9.86 -0.24 2.52
C GLY A 223 -9.67 -1.69 2.98
N VAL A 224 -8.54 -1.97 3.59
CA VAL A 224 -8.24 -3.27 4.19
C VAL A 224 -7.70 -3.08 5.60
N SER A 225 -7.93 -4.03 6.49
CA SER A 225 -7.38 -3.94 7.83
C SER A 225 -5.84 -4.06 7.79
N LEU A 226 -5.14 -3.32 8.64
CA LEU A 226 -3.68 -3.43 8.77
C LEU A 226 -3.26 -4.86 9.15
N THR A 227 -4.12 -5.59 9.88
CA THR A 227 -3.92 -7.01 10.19
C THR A 227 -3.83 -7.86 8.93
N ASP A 228 -4.73 -7.64 7.98
CA ASP A 228 -4.78 -8.39 6.73
C ASP A 228 -3.62 -8.01 5.81
N CYS A 229 -3.27 -6.72 5.74
CA CYS A 229 -2.06 -6.24 5.05
C CYS A 229 -0.80 -6.97 5.52
N LEU A 230 -0.65 -7.14 6.85
CA LEU A 230 0.51 -7.77 7.47
C LEU A 230 0.37 -9.29 7.60
N SER A 231 -0.74 -9.88 7.16
CA SER A 231 -1.03 -11.30 7.32
C SER A 231 -0.03 -12.20 6.57
N GLY A 232 0.17 -13.41 7.11
CA GLY A 232 1.14 -14.37 6.56
C GLY A 232 2.57 -13.83 6.47
N TRP A 233 2.96 -12.95 7.39
CA TRP A 233 4.22 -12.19 7.33
C TRP A 233 4.34 -11.49 5.97
N GLY A 234 3.36 -10.62 5.70
CA GLY A 234 3.18 -9.78 4.52
C GLY A 234 3.18 -10.53 3.19
N LYS A 235 2.50 -11.68 3.13
CA LYS A 235 2.37 -12.49 1.91
C LYS A 235 1.91 -11.68 0.69
N HIS A 236 1.11 -10.62 0.90
CA HIS A 236 0.58 -9.76 -0.14
C HIS A 236 1.63 -8.82 -0.79
N PHE A 237 2.80 -8.66 -0.17
CA PHE A 237 3.94 -7.94 -0.76
C PHE A 237 4.88 -8.86 -1.57
N ALA A 238 4.53 -10.15 -1.76
CA ALA A 238 5.30 -11.07 -2.61
C ALA A 238 4.68 -11.18 -4.00
N ASN A 239 5.52 -11.33 -5.03
CA ASN A 239 5.06 -11.66 -6.37
C ASN A 239 4.52 -13.10 -6.37
N SER A 240 3.28 -13.29 -6.85
CA SER A 240 2.65 -14.61 -6.92
C SER A 240 3.02 -15.32 -8.22
N SER A 241 3.14 -16.66 -8.18
CA SER A 241 3.37 -17.49 -9.36
C SER A 241 2.07 -17.69 -10.17
N ALA A 242 2.21 -17.85 -11.49
CA ALA A 242 1.12 -17.70 -12.47
C ALA A 242 -0.02 -18.75 -12.41
N LYS A 243 0.17 -19.92 -11.78
CA LYS A 243 -0.73 -21.07 -11.98
C LYS A 243 -2.11 -21.01 -11.28
N SER A 244 -2.40 -20.00 -10.46
CA SER A 244 -3.73 -19.83 -9.82
C SER A 244 -4.11 -18.36 -9.57
N MET A 245 -3.72 -17.47 -10.49
CA MET A 245 -3.74 -16.03 -10.25
C MET A 245 -5.16 -15.45 -10.02
N TYR A 246 -6.19 -15.90 -10.77
CA TYR A 246 -7.55 -15.34 -10.67
C TYR A 246 -8.21 -15.55 -9.30
N GLU A 247 -8.28 -16.80 -8.82
CA GLU A 247 -8.89 -17.12 -7.52
C GLU A 247 -8.13 -16.47 -6.36
N ILE A 248 -6.79 -16.39 -6.47
CA ILE A 248 -5.97 -15.68 -5.47
C ILE A 248 -6.31 -14.18 -5.49
N GLN A 249 -6.40 -13.55 -6.65
CA GLN A 249 -6.72 -12.13 -6.78
C GLN A 249 -8.14 -11.81 -6.30
N LYS A 250 -9.10 -12.69 -6.57
CA LYS A 250 -10.48 -12.56 -6.07
C LYS A 250 -10.55 -12.69 -4.55
N ARG A 251 -9.84 -13.67 -3.99
CA ARG A 251 -9.72 -13.84 -2.52
C ARG A 251 -8.99 -12.66 -1.86
N ASP A 252 -7.90 -12.19 -2.47
CA ASP A 252 -7.13 -11.04 -1.98
C ASP A 252 -8.02 -9.78 -1.95
N TYR A 253 -8.80 -9.54 -3.03
CA TYR A 253 -9.77 -8.43 -3.05
C TYR A 253 -10.89 -8.60 -2.03
N GLY A 254 -11.35 -9.83 -1.79
CA GLY A 254 -12.36 -10.14 -0.77
C GLY A 254 -11.93 -9.88 0.69
N LEU A 255 -10.65 -9.56 0.94
CA LEU A 255 -10.17 -9.07 2.24
C LEU A 255 -10.42 -7.56 2.43
N SER A 256 -10.63 -6.84 1.34
CA SER A 256 -10.98 -5.42 1.37
C SER A 256 -12.48 -5.22 1.60
N PHE A 257 -12.85 -4.06 2.11
CA PHE A 257 -14.22 -3.67 2.37
C PHE A 257 -14.41 -2.18 2.07
N GLN A 258 -15.64 -1.78 1.77
CA GLN A 258 -15.95 -0.38 1.51
C GLN A 258 -15.69 0.47 2.76
N VAL A 259 -15.05 1.61 2.58
CA VAL A 259 -14.70 2.54 3.65
C VAL A 259 -15.00 3.97 3.24
N SER A 260 -15.37 4.81 4.20
CA SER A 260 -15.45 6.27 3.99
C SER A 260 -14.13 6.98 4.23
N LYS A 261 -13.18 6.33 4.93
CA LYS A 261 -11.89 6.91 5.32
C LYS A 261 -10.82 5.84 5.45
N ILE A 262 -9.60 6.18 5.05
CA ILE A 262 -8.42 5.33 5.14
C ILE A 262 -7.44 5.97 6.14
N ASP A 263 -6.98 5.21 7.14
CA ASP A 263 -6.00 5.76 8.09
C ASP A 263 -4.62 5.91 7.41
N HIS A 264 -4.20 4.94 6.59
CA HIS A 264 -2.87 4.92 5.96
C HIS A 264 -2.91 4.50 4.50
N PHE A 265 -2.44 5.35 3.60
CA PHE A 265 -2.12 4.95 2.22
C PHE A 265 -0.71 4.38 2.18
N LEU A 266 -0.56 3.08 1.89
CA LEU A 266 0.74 2.40 1.89
C LEU A 266 1.40 2.48 0.52
N SER A 267 2.12 3.58 0.26
CA SER A 267 2.88 3.75 -0.97
C SER A 267 4.25 3.08 -0.90
N HIS A 268 4.63 2.34 -1.94
CA HIS A 268 5.84 1.52 -1.92
C HIS A 268 6.32 1.10 -3.32
N ASP A 269 7.59 0.68 -3.43
CA ASP A 269 8.10 0.03 -4.65
C ASP A 269 8.02 -1.51 -4.59
N TRP A 270 7.49 -2.13 -5.64
CA TRP A 270 7.29 -3.58 -5.70
C TRP A 270 8.60 -4.39 -5.66
N LYS A 271 9.71 -3.82 -6.17
CA LYS A 271 11.00 -4.51 -6.19
C LYS A 271 11.67 -4.57 -4.80
N THR A 272 11.27 -3.75 -3.84
CA THR A 272 11.85 -3.79 -2.48
C THR A 272 11.39 -5.04 -1.75
N SER A 273 12.33 -5.67 -1.07
CA SER A 273 12.10 -6.96 -0.43
C SER A 273 10.92 -6.89 0.55
N ARG A 274 10.04 -7.89 0.44
CA ARG A 274 8.89 -8.06 1.33
C ARG A 274 9.30 -7.95 2.81
N ARG A 275 10.39 -8.61 3.20
CA ARG A 275 10.85 -8.67 4.60
C ARG A 275 11.13 -7.26 5.15
N ARG A 276 11.79 -6.39 4.37
CA ARG A 276 12.08 -5.01 4.81
C ARG A 276 10.79 -4.20 5.03
N LYS A 277 9.85 -4.28 4.09
CA LYS A 277 8.55 -3.59 4.18
C LYS A 277 7.78 -4.01 5.43
N ILE A 278 7.69 -5.31 5.69
CA ILE A 278 6.98 -5.81 6.87
C ILE A 278 7.68 -5.41 8.15
N SER A 279 8.99 -5.61 8.23
CA SER A 279 9.72 -5.32 9.46
C SER A 279 9.62 -3.84 9.83
N VAL A 280 9.68 -2.91 8.85
CA VAL A 280 9.53 -1.48 9.14
C VAL A 280 8.11 -1.14 9.60
N MET A 281 7.09 -1.74 8.99
CA MET A 281 5.69 -1.53 9.38
C MET A 281 5.39 -2.12 10.77
N ILE A 282 5.87 -3.34 11.06
CA ILE A 282 5.72 -3.96 12.38
C ILE A 282 6.32 -3.06 13.46
N VAL A 283 7.55 -2.59 13.26
CA VAL A 283 8.20 -1.69 14.22
C VAL A 283 7.42 -0.38 14.34
N TYR A 284 7.06 0.24 13.21
CA TYR A 284 6.36 1.53 13.21
C TYR A 284 4.98 1.46 13.90
N PHE A 285 4.15 0.46 13.59
CA PHE A 285 2.78 0.37 14.10
C PHE A 285 2.69 -0.24 15.50
N ASN A 286 3.63 -1.10 15.89
CA ASN A 286 3.51 -1.91 17.12
C ASN A 286 4.46 -1.52 18.25
N ALA A 287 5.57 -0.81 17.98
CA ALA A 287 6.58 -0.53 19.01
C ALA A 287 6.00 0.17 20.26
N ARG A 288 5.10 1.14 20.10
CA ARG A 288 4.45 1.83 21.23
C ARG A 288 3.73 0.85 22.17
N ALA A 289 2.87 0.01 21.62
CA ALA A 289 2.10 -0.95 22.40
C ALA A 289 3.00 -2.02 23.01
N ALA A 290 4.00 -2.48 22.26
CA ALA A 290 5.00 -3.43 22.75
C ALA A 290 5.76 -2.89 23.96
N THR A 291 6.25 -1.65 23.89
CA THR A 291 6.97 -1.01 25.00
C THR A 291 6.06 -0.82 26.22
N CYS A 292 4.83 -0.35 26.03
CA CYS A 292 3.88 -0.21 27.15
C CYS A 292 3.54 -1.55 27.81
N ALA A 293 3.25 -2.58 27.01
CA ALA A 293 2.93 -3.91 27.53
C ALA A 293 4.12 -4.53 28.27
N ALA A 294 5.33 -4.39 27.72
CA ALA A 294 6.56 -4.85 28.37
C ALA A 294 6.84 -4.10 29.68
N ALA A 295 6.62 -2.78 29.72
CA ALA A 295 6.78 -2.00 30.95
C ALA A 295 5.77 -2.40 32.03
N LEU A 296 4.50 -2.59 31.67
CA LEU A 296 3.47 -3.08 32.60
C LEU A 296 3.79 -4.49 33.11
N CYS A 297 4.24 -5.37 32.23
CA CYS A 297 4.71 -6.71 32.60
C CYS A 297 5.90 -6.64 33.55
N ALA A 298 6.90 -5.80 33.26
CA ALA A 298 8.07 -5.61 34.12
C ALA A 298 7.69 -5.14 35.52
N VAL A 299 6.78 -4.18 35.63
CA VAL A 299 6.27 -3.70 36.93
C VAL A 299 5.54 -4.82 37.66
N PHE A 300 4.61 -5.52 37.01
CA PHE A 300 3.85 -6.62 37.63
C PHE A 300 4.77 -7.74 38.11
N VAL A 301 5.65 -8.23 37.24
CA VAL A 301 6.64 -9.28 37.56
C VAL A 301 7.56 -8.81 38.69
N GLY A 302 7.99 -7.54 38.67
CA GLY A 302 8.82 -6.99 39.73
C GLY A 302 8.13 -6.93 41.10
N PHE A 303 6.82 -6.67 41.15
CA PHE A 303 6.05 -6.74 42.41
C PHE A 303 5.90 -8.17 42.92
N CYS A 304 5.65 -9.14 42.02
CA CYS A 304 5.44 -10.53 42.39
C CYS A 304 6.72 -11.28 42.78
N ARG A 305 7.89 -10.84 42.31
CA ARG A 305 9.17 -11.49 42.62
C ARG A 305 9.62 -11.20 44.04
N GLU A 306 10.06 -12.23 44.74
CA GLU A 306 10.75 -12.08 46.02
C GLU A 306 12.18 -11.57 45.82
N ALA A 307 12.70 -10.80 46.77
CA ALA A 307 14.10 -10.42 46.79
C ALA A 307 14.97 -11.66 46.97
N PRO A 308 15.99 -11.90 46.15
CA PRO A 308 17.02 -12.87 46.51
C PRO A 308 18.00 -12.35 47.57
N TRP A 309 17.91 -11.08 48.00
CA TRP A 309 18.81 -10.44 48.96
C TRP A 309 18.08 -10.04 50.25
N GLN A 310 18.61 -10.48 51.41
CA GLN A 310 18.12 -10.10 52.74
C GLN A 310 18.78 -8.81 53.26
N ASP A 311 20.00 -8.49 52.81
CA ASP A 311 20.76 -7.29 53.20
C ASP A 311 20.77 -6.19 52.12
N VAL A 312 20.50 -4.95 52.53
CA VAL A 312 20.51 -3.76 51.65
C VAL A 312 21.90 -3.45 51.13
N GLU A 313 22.94 -3.65 51.93
CA GLU A 313 24.34 -3.47 51.51
C GLU A 313 24.72 -4.48 50.41
N ALA A 314 24.30 -5.74 50.53
CA ALA A 314 24.47 -6.75 49.48
C ALA A 314 23.67 -6.40 48.20
N ALA A 315 22.54 -5.68 48.34
CA ALA A 315 21.72 -5.17 47.24
C ALA A 315 22.29 -3.92 46.53
N THR A 316 23.29 -3.24 47.12
CA THR A 316 23.98 -2.11 46.48
C THR A 316 25.03 -2.55 45.45
N ASN A 317 25.48 -3.80 45.51
CA ASN A 317 26.34 -4.38 44.50
C ASN A 317 25.54 -4.67 43.22
N TYR A 318 25.97 -4.06 42.11
CA TYR A 318 25.32 -4.19 40.80
C TYR A 318 25.24 -5.66 40.30
N ASP A 319 26.11 -6.53 40.83
CA ASP A 319 26.28 -7.94 40.45
C ASP A 319 25.21 -8.89 41.01
N THR A 320 24.43 -8.50 42.03
CA THR A 320 23.43 -9.38 42.67
C THR A 320 22.00 -9.23 42.12
N ARG A 321 21.80 -8.45 41.04
CA ARG A 321 20.47 -8.30 40.42
C ARG A 321 19.96 -9.63 39.88
N SER A 322 18.69 -9.89 40.18
CA SER A 322 18.03 -11.19 40.08
C SER A 322 18.09 -11.82 38.70
N THR A 323 18.70 -12.99 38.70
CA THR A 323 18.97 -13.93 37.62
C THR A 323 17.86 -14.96 37.45
N ASP A 324 16.66 -14.54 37.84
CA ASP A 324 15.47 -15.36 37.77
C ASP A 324 14.86 -15.21 36.36
N LEU A 325 14.54 -16.35 35.76
CA LEU A 325 13.98 -16.50 34.42
C LEU A 325 12.74 -15.64 34.18
N THR A 326 12.04 -15.23 35.25
CA THR A 326 10.91 -14.29 35.15
C THR A 326 11.31 -12.93 34.56
N SER A 327 12.58 -12.51 34.64
CA SER A 327 13.09 -11.30 33.95
C SER A 327 13.02 -11.41 32.41
N LEU A 328 12.82 -12.61 31.84
CA LEU A 328 12.59 -12.81 30.41
C LEU A 328 11.14 -12.55 30.01
N LEU A 329 10.18 -12.54 30.95
CA LEU A 329 8.76 -12.32 30.66
C LEU A 329 8.47 -10.93 30.05
N PRO A 330 9.05 -9.81 30.55
CA PRO A 330 8.90 -8.51 29.90
C PRO A 330 9.43 -8.48 28.47
N GLN A 331 10.54 -9.18 28.19
CA GLN A 331 11.10 -9.29 26.84
C GLN A 331 10.23 -10.13 25.91
N ALA A 332 9.76 -11.30 26.39
CA ALA A 332 8.83 -12.12 25.65
C ALA A 332 7.54 -11.35 25.35
N THR A 333 7.04 -10.58 26.32
CA THR A 333 5.88 -9.68 26.16
C THR A 333 6.17 -8.61 25.11
N PHE A 334 7.34 -7.96 25.16
CA PHE A 334 7.75 -6.99 24.15
C PHE A 334 7.72 -7.59 22.74
N VAL A 335 8.39 -8.72 22.52
CA VAL A 335 8.46 -9.37 21.20
C VAL A 335 7.07 -9.83 20.75
N PHE A 336 6.28 -10.41 21.64
CA PHE A 336 4.92 -10.85 21.34
C PHE A 336 4.03 -9.69 20.87
N PHE A 337 3.96 -8.60 21.65
CA PHE A 337 3.19 -7.43 21.25
C PHE A 337 3.79 -6.76 20.01
N LEU A 338 5.12 -6.73 19.86
CA LEU A 338 5.75 -6.19 18.66
C LEU A 338 5.31 -6.96 17.42
N CYS A 339 5.25 -8.30 17.45
CA CYS A 339 4.88 -9.11 16.30
C CYS A 339 3.36 -9.21 16.05
N PHE A 340 2.53 -9.08 17.09
CA PHE A 340 1.11 -9.42 17.01
C PHE A 340 0.14 -8.30 17.40
N TRP A 341 0.61 -7.11 17.80
CA TRP A 341 -0.27 -6.01 18.24
C TRP A 341 -1.30 -5.61 17.18
N GLN A 342 -0.98 -5.62 15.89
CA GLN A 342 -1.94 -5.34 14.83
C GLN A 342 -3.20 -6.22 14.93
N ARG A 343 -3.03 -7.51 15.30
CA ARG A 343 -4.13 -8.46 15.52
C ARG A 343 -4.85 -8.22 16.83
N LEU A 344 -4.08 -8.02 17.90
CA LEU A 344 -4.61 -7.82 19.26
C LEU A 344 -5.32 -6.48 19.42
N ARG A 345 -4.96 -5.49 18.59
CA ARG A 345 -5.49 -4.13 18.65
C ARG A 345 -7.01 -4.14 18.61
N GLY A 346 -7.63 -4.99 17.79
CA GLY A 346 -9.09 -5.09 17.65
C GLY A 346 -9.82 -5.41 18.98
N LEU A 347 -9.14 -6.00 19.95
CA LEU A 347 -9.68 -6.28 21.28
C LEU A 347 -9.75 -5.02 22.17
N PHE A 348 -8.90 -4.02 21.90
CA PHE A 348 -8.75 -2.83 22.76
C PHE A 348 -9.15 -1.53 22.06
N ARG A 349 -9.02 -1.46 20.73
CA ARG A 349 -9.24 -0.26 19.90
C ARG A 349 -9.64 -0.66 18.47
N ARG A 350 -10.26 0.26 17.73
CA ARG A 350 -10.56 0.03 16.31
C ARG A 350 -9.29 -0.37 15.53
N PRO A 351 -9.38 -1.38 14.64
CA PRO A 351 -8.28 -1.72 13.75
C PRO A 351 -7.95 -0.52 12.86
N LYS A 352 -6.70 -0.43 12.44
CA LYS A 352 -6.26 0.59 11.48
C LYS A 352 -6.64 0.13 10.08
N THR A 353 -7.23 1.01 9.29
CA THR A 353 -7.57 0.78 7.89
C THR A 353 -6.44 1.30 7.01
N ALA A 354 -5.97 0.48 6.07
CA ALA A 354 -4.94 0.83 5.12
C ALA A 354 -5.44 0.67 3.68
N PHE A 355 -4.84 1.41 2.77
CA PHE A 355 -4.90 1.13 1.34
C PHE A 355 -3.64 0.36 0.91
N LEU A 356 -3.85 -0.76 0.21
CA LEU A 356 -2.80 -1.50 -0.48
C LEU A 356 -3.34 -1.87 -1.86
N ASP A 357 -2.72 -1.35 -2.91
CA ASP A 357 -3.10 -1.51 -4.33
C ASP A 357 -3.55 -2.93 -4.71
N ARG A 358 -2.82 -3.95 -4.27
CA ARG A 358 -3.12 -5.35 -4.56
C ARG A 358 -4.44 -5.85 -3.92
N LEU A 359 -4.80 -5.32 -2.76
CA LEU A 359 -5.97 -5.76 -1.99
C LEU A 359 -7.19 -4.87 -2.23
N CYS A 360 -6.98 -3.56 -2.36
CA CYS A 360 -8.04 -2.58 -2.49
C CYS A 360 -8.53 -2.39 -3.93
N ILE A 361 -7.73 -2.76 -4.94
CA ILE A 361 -8.13 -2.75 -6.35
C ILE A 361 -8.44 -4.18 -6.80
N ALA A 362 -9.57 -4.39 -7.45
CA ALA A 362 -10.03 -5.70 -7.91
C ALA A 362 -9.11 -6.26 -9.02
N GLN A 363 -8.01 -6.92 -8.65
CA GLN A 363 -6.99 -7.39 -9.61
C GLN A 363 -7.50 -8.45 -10.61
N HIS A 364 -8.58 -9.15 -10.27
CA HIS A 364 -9.16 -10.26 -11.01
C HIS A 364 -10.15 -9.81 -12.10
N ASP A 365 -10.68 -8.59 -12.01
CA ASP A 365 -11.66 -8.03 -12.94
C ASP A 365 -11.03 -6.83 -13.68
N HIS A 366 -10.96 -6.88 -15.00
CA HIS A 366 -10.27 -5.85 -15.79
C HIS A 366 -11.00 -4.49 -15.78
N ALA A 367 -12.33 -4.49 -15.73
CA ALA A 367 -13.12 -3.27 -15.71
C ALA A 367 -13.00 -2.58 -14.35
N LEU A 368 -13.19 -3.33 -13.26
CA LEU A 368 -13.06 -2.82 -11.89
C LEU A 368 -11.61 -2.43 -11.57
N LYS A 369 -10.62 -3.17 -12.10
CA LYS A 369 -9.21 -2.81 -11.98
C LYS A 369 -8.92 -1.47 -12.63
N THR A 370 -9.40 -1.27 -13.86
CA THR A 370 -9.25 0.00 -14.58
C THR A 370 -9.91 1.14 -13.79
N GLN A 371 -11.15 0.95 -13.33
CA GLN A 371 -11.84 1.96 -12.51
C GLN A 371 -11.08 2.27 -11.21
N GLY A 372 -10.55 1.27 -10.52
CA GLY A 372 -9.76 1.47 -9.29
C GLY A 372 -8.43 2.18 -9.54
N ILE A 373 -7.77 1.92 -10.68
CA ILE A 373 -6.52 2.63 -11.07
C ILE A 373 -6.84 4.08 -11.44
N LEU A 374 -7.87 4.32 -12.25
CA LEU A 374 -8.27 5.68 -12.62
C LEU A 374 -8.73 6.47 -11.39
N GLY A 375 -9.40 5.81 -10.45
CA GLY A 375 -9.84 6.38 -9.17
C GLY A 375 -8.76 6.50 -8.09
N LEU A 376 -7.48 6.20 -8.38
CA LEU A 376 -6.41 6.16 -7.37
C LEU A 376 -6.28 7.46 -6.56
N ALA A 377 -6.50 8.60 -7.21
CA ALA A 377 -6.47 9.91 -6.57
C ALA A 377 -7.55 10.05 -5.46
N SER A 378 -8.72 9.43 -5.64
CA SER A 378 -9.80 9.43 -4.65
C SER A 378 -9.41 8.67 -3.37
N PHE A 379 -8.69 7.55 -3.48
CA PHE A 379 -8.17 6.85 -2.30
C PHE A 379 -7.22 7.73 -1.49
N LEU A 380 -6.40 8.54 -2.17
CA LEU A 380 -5.48 9.46 -1.51
C LEU A 380 -6.23 10.60 -0.82
N ASP A 381 -7.26 11.16 -1.44
CA ASP A 381 -8.11 12.20 -0.84
C ASP A 381 -8.78 11.74 0.46
N HIS A 382 -9.20 10.48 0.50
CA HIS A 382 -9.83 9.86 1.68
C HIS A 382 -8.81 9.28 2.69
N SER A 383 -7.50 9.45 2.44
CA SER A 383 -6.44 8.97 3.33
C SER A 383 -5.96 10.06 4.29
N GLU A 384 -5.90 9.74 5.59
CA GLU A 384 -5.35 10.64 6.63
C GLU A 384 -3.84 10.84 6.47
N GLU A 385 -3.13 9.77 6.15
CA GLU A 385 -1.67 9.73 6.10
C GLU A 385 -1.17 9.01 4.85
N LEU A 386 -0.21 9.62 4.14
CA LEU A 386 0.58 8.95 3.11
C LEU A 386 1.82 8.33 3.75
N THR A 387 1.81 7.01 3.92
CA THR A 387 2.91 6.25 4.51
C THR A 387 3.79 5.66 3.39
N ILE A 388 4.92 6.29 3.15
CA ILE A 388 5.89 5.93 2.11
C ILE A 388 6.90 4.91 2.67
N LEU A 389 6.86 3.68 2.17
CA LEU A 389 7.90 2.67 2.42
C LEU A 389 9.05 2.90 1.44
N TRP A 390 9.97 3.79 1.81
CA TRP A 390 10.96 4.33 0.90
C TRP A 390 12.12 3.37 0.62
N SER A 391 12.54 3.35 -0.64
CA SER A 391 13.82 2.84 -1.11
C SER A 391 14.40 3.82 -2.13
N SER A 392 15.67 3.66 -2.51
CA SER A 392 16.32 4.48 -3.54
C SER A 392 15.62 4.47 -4.91
N ARG A 393 14.63 3.61 -5.14
CA ARG A 393 13.84 3.56 -6.38
C ARG A 393 12.48 4.25 -6.27
N TYR A 394 12.11 4.73 -5.09
CA TYR A 394 10.76 5.23 -4.87
C TYR A 394 10.44 6.45 -5.72
N PHE A 395 11.27 7.51 -5.61
CA PHE A 395 11.09 8.75 -6.38
C PHE A 395 11.48 8.62 -7.86
N THR A 396 11.99 7.47 -8.28
CA THR A 396 12.23 7.18 -9.69
C THR A 396 11.03 6.52 -10.36
N ARG A 397 9.93 6.23 -9.66
CA ARG A 397 8.75 5.55 -10.25
C ARG A 397 7.61 6.53 -10.47
N LEU A 398 7.13 6.62 -11.70
CA LEU A 398 6.08 7.55 -12.11
C LEU A 398 4.80 7.45 -11.23
N TRP A 399 4.28 6.24 -11.01
CA TRP A 399 3.08 6.05 -10.18
C TRP A 399 3.27 6.43 -8.71
N CYS A 400 4.48 6.22 -8.15
CA CYS A 400 4.78 6.67 -6.79
C CYS A 400 4.85 8.21 -6.72
N CYS A 401 5.38 8.85 -7.76
CA CYS A 401 5.37 10.32 -7.89
C CYS A 401 3.95 10.87 -8.04
N PHE A 402 3.10 10.20 -8.82
CA PHE A 402 1.67 10.53 -8.93
C PHE A 402 0.96 10.49 -7.57
N GLU A 403 1.21 9.46 -6.76
CA GLU A 403 0.60 9.35 -5.42
C GLU A 403 1.01 10.50 -4.50
N VAL A 404 2.27 10.92 -4.59
CA VAL A 404 2.77 12.11 -3.88
C VAL A 404 2.05 13.37 -4.38
N ALA A 405 1.94 13.56 -5.70
CA ALA A 405 1.26 14.72 -6.29
C ALA A 405 -0.22 14.80 -5.86
N ALA A 406 -0.94 13.68 -5.99
CA ALA A 406 -2.34 13.57 -5.62
C ALA A 406 -2.56 13.81 -4.12
N PHE A 407 -1.62 13.43 -3.25
CA PHE A 407 -1.72 13.72 -1.82
C PHE A 407 -1.40 15.19 -1.48
N LEU A 408 -0.44 15.80 -2.18
CA LEU A 408 0.01 17.17 -1.89
C LEU A 408 -0.93 18.25 -2.43
N ARG A 409 -1.68 17.99 -3.51
CA ARG A 409 -2.56 18.97 -4.18
C ARG A 409 -3.57 19.66 -3.24
N GLU A 410 -4.01 18.98 -2.19
CA GLU A 410 -5.00 19.46 -1.21
C GLU A 410 -4.37 19.87 0.14
N SER A 411 -3.06 19.67 0.30
CA SER A 411 -2.36 19.92 1.57
C SER A 411 -2.30 21.40 1.97
N GLN A 412 -2.70 22.32 1.07
CA GLN A 412 -2.80 23.75 1.40
C GLN A 412 -4.07 24.13 2.19
N THR A 413 -5.12 23.28 2.21
CA THR A 413 -6.40 23.58 2.90
C THR A 413 -6.69 22.65 4.08
N ALA A 414 -6.18 21.40 4.08
CA ALA A 414 -6.44 20.44 5.15
C ALA A 414 -5.32 20.40 6.22
N LYS A 415 -5.54 21.10 7.36
CA LYS A 415 -4.57 21.26 8.47
C LYS A 415 -3.98 19.98 9.10
N ASN A 416 -4.44 18.78 8.75
CA ASN A 416 -4.09 17.51 9.42
C ASN A 416 -3.57 16.38 8.51
N ARG A 417 -3.34 16.60 7.20
CA ARG A 417 -2.78 15.56 6.32
C ARG A 417 -1.26 15.48 6.48
N GLN A 418 -0.74 14.27 6.65
CA GLN A 418 0.68 14.05 6.96
C GLN A 418 1.33 13.05 5.99
N VAL A 419 2.53 13.36 5.52
CA VAL A 419 3.38 12.40 4.80
C VAL A 419 4.41 11.82 5.77
N THR A 420 4.47 10.50 5.89
CA THR A 420 5.48 9.79 6.69
C THR A 420 6.34 8.94 5.78
N LEU A 421 7.64 9.23 5.78
CA LEU A 421 8.64 8.46 5.04
C LEU A 421 9.32 7.46 5.98
N LEU A 422 9.25 6.18 5.64
CA LEU A 422 9.85 5.06 6.36
C LEU A 422 10.93 4.41 5.48
N PRO A 423 12.23 4.72 5.68
CA PRO A 423 13.29 4.03 4.95
C PRO A 423 13.26 2.54 5.24
N ALA A 424 13.21 1.70 4.21
CA ALA A 424 13.06 0.26 4.38
C ALA A 424 14.23 -0.38 5.15
N ALA A 425 15.45 0.18 5.05
CA ALA A 425 16.63 -0.28 5.77
C ALA A 425 16.60 0.01 7.29
N THR A 426 15.78 0.97 7.75
CA THR A 426 15.60 1.27 9.18
C THR A 426 15.25 0.02 9.99
N ALA A 427 14.45 -0.87 9.40
CA ALA A 427 14.03 -2.08 10.09
C ALA A 427 15.18 -3.06 10.37
N GLU A 428 16.19 -3.12 9.50
CA GLU A 428 17.33 -4.03 9.70
C GLU A 428 18.13 -3.62 10.92
N VAL A 429 18.34 -2.30 11.11
CA VAL A 429 18.96 -1.74 12.31
C VAL A 429 18.11 -2.06 13.55
N MET A 430 16.82 -1.78 13.52
CA MET A 430 15.93 -2.00 14.67
C MET A 430 15.84 -3.46 15.09
N VAL A 431 15.63 -4.36 14.13
CA VAL A 431 15.57 -5.81 14.39
C VAL A 431 16.91 -6.32 14.93
N SER A 432 18.03 -5.83 14.40
CA SER A 432 19.37 -6.19 14.90
C SER A 432 19.63 -5.69 16.31
N LEU A 433 19.16 -4.48 16.65
CA LEU A 433 19.23 -3.95 18.01
C LEU A 433 18.39 -4.78 18.98
N ILE A 434 17.17 -5.16 18.59
CA ILE A 434 16.30 -6.02 19.38
C ILE A 434 16.95 -7.39 19.58
N ALA A 435 17.40 -8.04 18.51
CA ALA A 435 18.04 -9.35 18.57
C ALA A 435 19.32 -9.34 19.40
N GLY A 436 20.17 -8.31 19.22
CA GLY A 436 21.39 -8.14 20.00
C GLY A 436 21.12 -7.96 21.50
N ASN A 437 20.08 -7.20 21.86
CA ASN A 437 19.70 -7.04 23.27
C ASN A 437 19.11 -8.33 23.86
N LEU A 438 18.22 -9.02 23.13
CA LEU A 438 17.70 -10.32 23.55
C LEU A 438 18.83 -11.33 23.76
N PHE A 439 19.79 -11.38 22.85
CA PHE A 439 20.99 -12.21 22.97
C PHE A 439 21.80 -11.83 24.21
N ALA A 440 22.07 -10.55 24.44
CA ALA A 440 22.84 -10.08 25.60
C ALA A 440 22.18 -10.46 26.93
N VAL A 441 20.85 -10.34 27.03
CA VAL A 441 20.12 -10.72 28.25
C VAL A 441 20.08 -12.23 28.41
N ALA A 442 19.78 -13.00 27.36
CA ALA A 442 19.80 -14.46 27.43
C ALA A 442 21.18 -14.99 27.80
N PHE A 443 22.24 -14.42 27.22
CA PHE A 443 23.62 -14.79 27.51
C PHE A 443 23.98 -14.53 28.98
N ARG A 444 23.59 -13.38 29.53
CA ARG A 444 23.77 -13.07 30.96
C ARG A 444 23.07 -14.11 31.85
N GLN A 445 21.85 -14.53 31.51
CA GLN A 445 21.13 -15.55 32.27
C GLN A 445 21.82 -16.91 32.22
N ILE A 446 22.32 -17.31 31.04
CA ILE A 446 23.09 -18.55 30.88
C ILE A 446 24.39 -18.50 31.70
N GLN A 447 25.11 -17.38 31.67
CA GLN A 447 26.34 -17.22 32.46
C GLN A 447 26.07 -17.36 33.95
N PHE A 448 24.98 -16.76 34.44
CA PHE A 448 24.62 -16.91 35.84
C PHE A 448 24.23 -18.35 36.19
N TRP A 449 23.37 -18.98 35.38
CA TRP A 449 22.98 -20.37 35.63
C TRP A 449 24.21 -21.29 35.64
N ALA A 450 25.09 -21.15 34.65
CA ALA A 450 26.34 -21.91 34.60
C ALA A 450 27.23 -21.62 35.82
N ALA A 451 27.26 -20.39 36.32
CA ALA A 451 27.99 -20.04 37.55
C ALA A 451 27.40 -20.70 38.79
N SER A 452 26.06 -20.77 38.89
CA SER A 452 25.38 -21.45 40.01
C SER A 452 25.62 -22.96 40.03
N GLU A 453 25.83 -23.57 38.87
CA GLU A 453 26.19 -24.99 38.72
C GLU A 453 27.70 -25.24 38.83
N GLY A 454 28.51 -24.20 39.08
CA GLY A 454 29.98 -24.32 39.11
C GLY A 454 30.63 -24.57 37.75
N LEU A 455 29.87 -24.49 36.65
CA LEU A 455 30.35 -24.64 35.27
C LEU A 455 31.01 -23.36 34.72
N TRP A 456 30.78 -22.23 35.38
CA TRP A 456 31.33 -20.92 34.99
C TRP A 456 31.89 -20.19 36.22
N PRO A 457 32.94 -19.36 36.08
CA PRO A 457 33.47 -18.62 37.21
C PRO A 457 32.39 -17.75 37.87
N PRO A 458 32.25 -17.77 39.21
CA PRO A 458 31.15 -17.14 39.93
C PRO A 458 31.16 -15.61 39.92
N GLN A 459 32.20 -14.98 39.36
CA GLN A 459 32.24 -13.53 39.20
C GLN A 459 32.34 -13.10 37.72
N PRO A 460 31.44 -12.21 37.26
CA PRO A 460 31.49 -11.65 35.91
C PRO A 460 32.74 -10.79 35.66
N ARG A 461 33.54 -10.49 36.69
CA ARG A 461 34.80 -9.75 36.62
C ARG A 461 36.05 -10.61 36.40
N THR A 462 35.91 -11.92 36.24
CA THR A 462 37.05 -12.74 35.82
C THR A 462 37.48 -12.36 34.40
N PRO A 463 38.79 -12.27 34.08
CA PRO A 463 39.27 -11.86 32.75
C PRO A 463 38.67 -12.66 31.58
N SER A 464 38.30 -13.92 31.83
CA SER A 464 37.65 -14.80 30.86
C SER A 464 36.18 -14.43 30.59
N GLY A 465 35.38 -14.09 31.62
CA GLY A 465 33.98 -13.69 31.45
C GLY A 465 33.80 -12.34 30.73
N VAL A 466 34.66 -11.37 31.06
CA VAL A 466 34.69 -10.04 30.41
C VAL A 466 35.15 -10.13 28.96
N SER A 467 36.05 -11.05 28.61
CA SER A 467 36.60 -11.16 27.26
C SER A 467 35.59 -11.72 26.24
N TYR A 468 34.81 -12.76 26.56
CA TYR A 468 33.81 -13.31 25.62
C TYR A 468 32.64 -12.35 25.38
N PHE A 469 32.10 -11.72 26.44
CA PHE A 469 31.06 -10.71 26.30
C PHE A 469 31.57 -9.48 25.56
N GLY A 470 32.80 -9.05 25.83
CA GLY A 470 33.47 -7.97 25.11
C GLY A 470 33.61 -8.25 23.62
N VAL A 471 34.06 -9.45 23.23
CA VAL A 471 34.17 -9.85 21.82
C VAL A 471 32.80 -9.87 21.13
N ALA A 472 31.79 -10.49 21.76
CA ALA A 472 30.43 -10.52 21.20
C ALA A 472 29.84 -9.11 21.05
N ALA A 473 30.06 -8.23 22.03
CA ALA A 473 29.65 -6.83 21.98
C ALA A 473 30.36 -6.07 20.84
N ILE A 474 31.67 -6.26 20.66
CA ILE A 474 32.44 -5.67 19.56
C ILE A 474 31.88 -6.11 18.21
N VAL A 475 31.66 -7.41 18.01
CA VAL A 475 31.12 -7.96 16.76
C VAL A 475 29.72 -7.39 16.48
N ALA A 476 28.85 -7.40 17.49
CA ALA A 476 27.50 -6.85 17.38
C ALA A 476 27.53 -5.35 17.05
N CYS A 477 28.37 -4.56 17.74
CA CYS A 477 28.55 -3.14 17.46
C CYS A 477 29.07 -2.89 16.05
N CYS A 478 30.08 -3.64 15.58
CA CYS A 478 30.60 -3.50 14.21
C CYS A 478 29.52 -3.82 13.17
N PHE A 479 28.72 -4.87 13.40
CA PHE A 479 27.61 -5.23 12.53
C PHE A 479 26.51 -4.16 12.51
N ILE A 480 26.10 -3.65 13.68
CA ILE A 480 25.11 -2.58 13.79
C ILE A 480 25.62 -1.31 13.10
N GLN A 481 26.89 -0.97 13.25
CA GLN A 481 27.50 0.18 12.56
C GLN A 481 27.53 0.00 11.05
N TYR A 482 27.78 -1.21 10.55
CA TYR A 482 27.71 -1.49 9.12
C TYR A 482 26.30 -1.21 8.56
N LEU A 483 25.26 -1.60 9.30
CA LEU A 483 23.86 -1.32 8.91
C LEU A 483 23.53 0.17 9.02
N LEU A 484 23.95 0.83 10.11
CA LEU A 484 23.74 2.26 10.31
C LEU A 484 24.41 3.12 9.23
N LEU A 485 25.63 2.76 8.81
CA LEU A 485 26.31 3.44 7.71
C LEU A 485 25.58 3.25 6.37
N GLY A 486 25.04 2.05 6.12
CA GLY A 486 24.19 1.79 4.95
C GLY A 486 22.90 2.61 4.97
N LEU A 487 22.22 2.67 6.12
CA LEU A 487 21.04 3.49 6.33
C LEU A 487 21.34 4.98 6.18
N TRP A 488 22.48 5.44 6.67
CA TRP A 488 22.91 6.83 6.51
C TRP A 488 23.10 7.18 5.03
N THR A 489 23.73 6.31 4.24
CA THR A 489 23.82 6.48 2.78
C THR A 489 22.43 6.59 2.14
N GLU A 490 21.49 5.74 2.54
CA GLU A 490 20.10 5.79 2.07
C GLU A 490 19.39 7.11 2.45
N ILE A 491 19.58 7.63 3.65
CA ILE A 491 19.01 8.92 4.09
C ILE A 491 19.61 10.10 3.31
N GLN A 492 20.91 10.05 3.00
CA GLN A 492 21.53 11.06 2.13
C GLN A 492 20.97 10.99 0.71
N ASP A 493 20.70 9.79 0.21
CA ASP A 493 20.09 9.57 -1.10
C ASP A 493 18.66 10.12 -1.15
N VAL A 494 17.82 9.91 -0.12
CA VAL A 494 16.49 10.57 0.00
C VAL A 494 16.62 12.08 -0.15
N ASN A 495 17.51 12.70 0.63
CA ASN A 495 17.67 14.15 0.62
C ASN A 495 18.14 14.65 -0.76
N ARG A 496 19.03 13.91 -1.42
CA ARG A 496 19.46 14.21 -2.78
C ARG A 496 18.31 14.08 -3.78
N GLN A 497 17.57 12.97 -3.76
CA GLN A 497 16.42 12.73 -4.62
C GLN A 497 15.34 13.79 -4.48
N LEU A 498 15.07 14.26 -3.25
CA LEU A 498 14.11 15.34 -3.03
C LEU A 498 14.63 16.69 -3.54
N ARG A 499 15.93 16.97 -3.46
CA ARG A 499 16.54 18.21 -3.98
C ARG A 499 16.58 18.25 -5.51
N GLU A 500 16.95 17.14 -6.11
CA GLU A 500 17.13 16.97 -7.57
C GLU A 500 15.88 16.37 -8.22
N PHE A 501 14.74 16.36 -7.51
CA PHE A 501 13.54 15.69 -7.97
C PHE A 501 13.07 16.28 -9.29
N SER A 502 12.80 15.41 -10.27
CA SER A 502 12.00 15.79 -11.43
C SER A 502 11.09 14.65 -11.86
N VAL A 503 9.80 14.95 -12.02
CA VAL A 503 8.82 13.98 -12.50
C VAL A 503 9.10 13.53 -13.93
N ASN A 504 9.72 14.39 -14.75
CA ASN A 504 10.15 14.05 -16.10
C ASN A 504 11.14 12.88 -16.12
N ALA A 505 12.05 12.83 -15.15
CA ALA A 505 13.06 11.78 -15.02
C ALA A 505 12.53 10.46 -14.45
N SER A 506 11.26 10.37 -14.06
CA SER A 506 10.69 9.15 -13.46
C SER A 506 10.49 8.04 -14.50
N ASP A 507 10.72 6.78 -14.13
CA ASP A 507 10.52 5.60 -14.94
C ASP A 507 9.02 5.25 -15.06
N CYS A 508 8.56 4.99 -16.29
CA CYS A 508 7.27 4.33 -16.57
C CYS A 508 7.49 2.89 -17.01
N PHE A 509 6.74 1.95 -16.43
CA PHE A 509 6.70 0.56 -16.90
C PHE A 509 6.24 0.46 -18.36
N CYS A 510 5.21 1.23 -18.72
CA CYS A 510 4.67 1.35 -20.07
C CYS A 510 5.77 1.69 -21.10
N CYS A 511 6.50 2.79 -20.89
CA CYS A 511 7.51 3.29 -21.82
C CYS A 511 8.74 2.35 -21.88
N ALA A 512 9.17 1.82 -20.73
CA ALA A 512 10.30 0.90 -20.65
C ALA A 512 10.08 -0.41 -21.42
N ASN A 513 8.83 -0.81 -21.65
CA ASN A 513 8.47 -1.97 -22.46
C ASN A 513 7.88 -1.57 -23.83
N HIS A 514 8.20 -0.37 -24.34
CA HIS A 514 7.73 0.12 -25.64
C HIS A 514 6.19 0.06 -25.81
N HIS A 515 5.46 0.37 -24.73
CA HIS A 515 4.00 0.30 -24.66
C HIS A 515 3.44 -1.09 -25.02
N ARG A 516 4.18 -2.16 -24.66
CA ARG A 516 3.75 -3.55 -24.80
C ARG A 516 3.99 -4.32 -23.51
N HIS A 517 3.02 -5.10 -23.07
CA HIS A 517 3.18 -5.93 -21.88
C HIS A 517 4.16 -7.08 -22.17
N PRO A 518 5.22 -7.27 -21.36
CA PRO A 518 6.31 -8.20 -21.68
C PRO A 518 5.85 -9.67 -21.78
N GLU A 519 4.88 -10.08 -20.97
CA GLU A 519 4.38 -11.47 -20.97
C GLU A 519 3.22 -11.73 -21.94
N THR A 520 2.36 -10.74 -22.17
CA THR A 520 1.08 -10.93 -22.88
C THR A 520 1.07 -10.30 -24.27
N GLY A 521 2.07 -9.47 -24.59
CA GLY A 521 2.16 -8.75 -25.87
C GLY A 521 1.10 -7.66 -26.07
N ARG A 522 0.17 -7.48 -25.12
CA ARG A 522 -0.90 -6.48 -25.18
C ARG A 522 -0.32 -5.07 -25.26
N THR A 523 -0.91 -4.21 -26.09
CA THR A 523 -0.58 -2.79 -26.11
C THR A 523 -0.98 -2.16 -24.78
N LEU A 524 -0.08 -1.42 -24.17
CA LEU A 524 -0.30 -0.68 -22.94
C LEU A 524 -0.62 0.77 -23.28
N LEU A 525 -1.56 1.37 -22.56
CA LEU A 525 -1.70 2.82 -22.55
C LEU A 525 -0.42 3.47 -21.99
N CYS A 526 -0.14 4.70 -22.39
CA CYS A 526 0.99 5.44 -21.86
C CYS A 526 0.65 6.01 -20.48
N ASP A 527 1.06 5.33 -19.40
CA ASP A 527 0.86 5.85 -18.05
C ASP A 527 1.49 7.24 -17.87
N ARG A 528 2.58 7.57 -18.60
CA ARG A 528 3.17 8.92 -18.54
C ARG A 528 2.23 9.99 -19.05
N ALA A 529 1.64 9.78 -20.22
CA ALA A 529 0.69 10.73 -20.79
C ALA A 529 -0.48 10.95 -19.82
N LEU A 530 -0.98 9.84 -19.27
CA LEU A 530 -2.08 9.80 -18.32
C LEU A 530 -1.77 10.52 -17.00
N VAL A 531 -0.59 10.29 -16.41
CA VAL A 531 -0.15 10.99 -15.20
C VAL A 531 0.10 12.47 -15.47
N PHE A 532 0.70 12.81 -16.61
CA PHE A 532 1.03 14.20 -16.94
C PHE A 532 -0.22 15.04 -17.19
N ASP A 533 -1.24 14.46 -17.82
CA ASP A 533 -2.52 15.16 -17.98
C ASP A 533 -3.23 15.38 -16.63
N ALA A 534 -3.19 14.38 -15.74
CA ALA A 534 -3.68 14.54 -14.37
C ALA A 534 -2.96 15.69 -13.63
N LEU A 535 -1.64 15.77 -13.75
CA LEU A 535 -0.84 16.87 -13.20
C LEU A 535 -1.19 18.21 -13.85
N LYS A 536 -1.38 18.25 -15.17
CA LYS A 536 -1.79 19.47 -15.89
C LYS A 536 -3.10 20.00 -15.32
N THR A 537 -4.07 19.13 -15.06
CA THR A 537 -5.34 19.56 -14.46
C THR A 537 -5.20 20.05 -13.03
N TRP A 538 -4.39 19.40 -12.19
CA TRP A 538 -4.25 19.77 -10.77
C TRP A 538 -3.36 20.99 -10.56
N TYR A 539 -2.30 21.12 -11.35
CA TYR A 539 -1.25 22.12 -11.17
C TYR A 539 -1.28 23.26 -12.20
N GLY A 540 -1.83 23.02 -13.39
CA GLY A 540 -1.75 23.88 -14.57
C GLY A 540 -2.84 24.95 -14.70
N LYS A 541 -3.26 25.59 -13.61
CA LYS A 541 -4.16 26.77 -13.67
C LYS A 541 -3.48 28.04 -14.23
N GLY A 542 -2.52 27.92 -15.17
CA GLY A 542 -1.68 28.98 -15.78
C GLY A 542 -1.10 28.58 -17.15
N GLU A 543 -0.23 29.41 -17.76
CA GLU A 543 0.36 29.21 -19.10
C GLU A 543 1.02 27.83 -19.31
N GLU A 544 1.11 27.41 -20.58
CA GLU A 544 1.56 26.07 -21.00
C GLU A 544 2.97 25.73 -20.49
N GLU A 545 3.14 24.49 -20.02
CA GLU A 545 4.35 23.85 -19.44
C GLU A 545 4.72 24.14 -17.96
N GLU A 546 4.11 25.09 -17.25
CA GLU A 546 4.53 25.37 -15.85
C GLU A 546 4.08 24.30 -14.81
N HIS A 547 3.15 23.41 -15.17
CA HIS A 547 2.51 22.49 -14.22
C HIS A 547 3.45 21.40 -13.66
N LEU A 548 4.32 20.83 -14.51
CA LEU A 548 5.31 19.83 -14.06
C LEU A 548 6.35 20.48 -13.16
N ASP A 549 6.85 21.66 -13.54
CA ASP A 549 7.80 22.43 -12.75
C ASP A 549 7.19 22.84 -11.40
N LYS A 550 5.91 23.19 -11.36
CA LYS A 550 5.20 23.50 -10.11
C LYS A 550 5.13 22.28 -9.19
N PHE A 551 4.82 21.10 -9.71
CA PHE A 551 4.85 19.87 -8.93
C PHE A 551 6.27 19.55 -8.45
N ASP A 552 7.27 19.66 -9.33
CA ASP A 552 8.68 19.45 -8.98
C ASP A 552 9.08 20.40 -7.85
N ARG A 553 8.72 21.69 -7.92
CA ARG A 553 8.94 22.69 -6.86
C ARG A 553 8.24 22.33 -5.55
N GLU A 554 7.00 21.82 -5.57
CA GLU A 554 6.31 21.38 -4.35
C GLU A 554 7.03 20.19 -3.68
N VAL A 555 7.53 19.24 -4.45
CA VAL A 555 8.32 18.12 -3.90
C VAL A 555 9.64 18.63 -3.33
N GLN A 556 10.35 19.47 -4.09
CA GLN A 556 11.65 20.04 -3.72
C GLN A 556 11.59 20.98 -2.51
N THR A 557 10.42 21.56 -2.21
CA THR A 557 10.25 22.51 -1.11
C THR A 557 9.36 21.98 0.01
N VAL A 558 8.06 21.77 -0.25
CA VAL A 558 7.05 21.40 0.74
C VAL A 558 7.32 19.99 1.27
N LEU A 559 7.38 19.00 0.39
CA LEU A 559 7.61 17.61 0.81
C LEU A 559 8.98 17.47 1.45
N ARG A 560 10.02 18.05 0.84
CA ARG A 560 11.36 18.09 1.41
C ARG A 560 11.35 18.69 2.81
N LYS A 561 10.68 19.82 3.06
CA LYS A 561 10.62 20.45 4.38
C LYS A 561 9.88 19.56 5.38
N GLN A 562 8.79 18.90 5.00
CA GLN A 562 8.06 17.97 5.87
C GLN A 562 8.90 16.75 6.24
N ILE A 563 9.57 16.15 5.26
CA ILE A 563 10.45 15.00 5.45
C ILE A 563 11.68 15.41 6.26
N GLN A 564 12.29 16.55 5.95
CA GLN A 564 13.41 17.10 6.72
C GLN A 564 12.97 17.43 8.14
N ALA A 565 11.81 18.01 8.42
CA ALA A 565 11.39 18.20 9.82
C ALA A 565 11.31 16.87 10.61
N LYS A 566 11.05 15.74 9.93
CA LYS A 566 10.98 14.39 10.52
C LYS A 566 12.32 13.63 10.53
N LEU A 567 13.23 13.93 9.60
CA LEU A 567 14.53 13.27 9.43
C LEU A 567 15.74 14.14 9.83
N ALA A 568 15.58 15.47 9.87
CA ALA A 568 16.65 16.48 9.90
C ALA A 568 16.99 16.99 11.29
N THR A 569 16.68 16.25 12.35
CA THR A 569 17.47 16.41 13.58
C THR A 569 18.88 15.81 13.45
N ASN A 570 19.47 15.71 12.24
CA ASN A 570 20.77 15.07 12.01
C ASN A 570 20.87 13.60 12.48
N ILE A 571 19.73 12.92 12.63
CA ILE A 571 19.62 11.67 13.39
C ILE A 571 18.96 10.58 12.55
N ILE A 572 19.59 9.40 12.58
CA ILE A 572 19.46 8.29 11.63
C ILE A 572 18.07 7.62 11.66
N LEU A 573 17.28 7.82 12.72
CA LEU A 573 16.04 7.10 13.00
C LEU A 573 15.01 8.04 13.64
N PRO A 574 13.69 7.87 13.40
CA PRO A 574 12.67 8.63 14.11
C PRO A 574 12.87 8.43 15.62
N HIS A 575 13.26 9.48 16.33
CA HIS A 575 13.66 9.43 17.73
C HIS A 575 12.67 8.67 18.61
N SER A 576 11.39 8.91 18.39
CA SER A 576 10.33 8.28 19.16
C SER A 576 10.31 6.77 18.97
N THR A 577 10.45 6.25 17.75
CA THR A 577 10.43 4.80 17.50
C THR A 577 11.69 4.11 18.00
N LEU A 578 12.88 4.69 17.76
CA LEU A 578 14.13 4.12 18.28
C LEU A 578 14.13 4.10 19.81
N PHE A 579 13.74 5.21 20.43
CA PHE A 579 13.63 5.33 21.87
C PHE A 579 12.64 4.30 22.43
N LEU A 580 11.47 4.13 21.82
CA LEU A 580 10.49 3.10 22.25
C LEU A 580 11.07 1.68 22.16
N VAL A 581 11.76 1.36 21.06
CA VAL A 581 12.40 0.04 20.90
C VAL A 581 13.46 -0.17 21.98
N LEU A 582 14.32 0.82 22.24
CA LEU A 582 15.31 0.75 23.32
C LEU A 582 14.63 0.59 24.68
N CYS A 583 13.64 1.41 25.02
CA CYS A 583 12.90 1.29 26.27
C CYS A 583 12.23 -0.09 26.43
N GLY A 584 11.67 -0.64 25.35
CA GLY A 584 11.01 -1.94 25.38
C GLY A 584 11.98 -3.10 25.59
N THR A 585 13.13 -3.08 24.91
CA THR A 585 14.17 -4.11 25.09
C THR A 585 14.85 -3.99 26.45
N LEU A 586 14.93 -2.78 27.01
CA LEU A 586 15.46 -2.52 28.35
C LEU A 586 14.47 -2.81 29.51
N SER A 587 13.28 -3.35 29.23
CA SER A 587 12.26 -3.64 30.25
C SER A 587 12.67 -4.63 31.37
N PRO A 588 13.61 -5.58 31.21
CA PRO A 588 14.08 -6.41 32.33
C PRO A 588 14.73 -5.61 33.46
N TRP A 589 15.48 -4.56 33.13
CA TRP A 589 16.11 -3.71 34.15
C TRP A 589 15.08 -2.91 34.95
N LEU A 590 13.94 -2.55 34.33
CA LEU A 590 12.81 -1.98 35.06
C LEU A 590 12.22 -3.00 36.04
N CYS A 591 12.12 -4.27 35.65
CA CYS A 591 11.66 -5.33 36.56
C CYS A 591 12.53 -5.43 37.81
N ASP A 592 13.85 -5.54 37.65
CA ASP A 592 14.80 -5.62 38.77
C ASP A 592 14.75 -4.35 39.65
N SER A 593 14.53 -3.18 39.04
CA SER A 593 14.37 -1.92 39.77
C SER A 593 13.13 -1.92 40.67
N VAL A 594 12.02 -2.49 40.19
CA VAL A 594 10.78 -2.59 40.97
C VAL A 594 10.93 -3.56 42.14
N VAL A 595 11.60 -4.71 41.94
CA VAL A 595 11.93 -5.64 43.05
C VAL A 595 12.70 -4.88 44.13
N TRP A 596 13.75 -4.16 43.75
CA TRP A 596 14.58 -3.41 44.68
C TRP A 596 13.80 -2.34 45.46
N MET A 597 12.99 -1.54 44.76
CA MET A 597 12.13 -0.52 45.38
C MET A 597 11.15 -1.12 46.38
N LYS A 598 10.50 -2.25 46.03
CA LYS A 598 9.59 -2.95 46.92
C LYS A 598 10.29 -3.35 48.23
N ASN A 599 11.48 -3.92 48.13
CA ASN A 599 12.20 -4.41 49.31
C ASN A 599 12.67 -3.28 50.21
N LEU A 600 13.15 -2.18 49.64
CA LEU A 600 13.49 -0.98 50.43
C LEU A 600 12.30 -0.42 51.18
N TRP A 601 11.13 -0.39 50.53
CA TRP A 601 9.89 0.10 51.14
C TRP A 601 9.47 -0.75 52.33
N LEU A 602 9.68 -2.08 52.25
CA LEU A 602 9.31 -3.02 53.31
C LEU A 602 10.26 -3.01 54.52
N GLN A 603 11.44 -2.42 54.42
CA GLN A 603 12.48 -2.46 55.46
C GLN A 603 12.40 -1.32 56.50
N SER A 604 11.56 -0.30 56.30
CA SER A 604 11.43 0.82 57.23
C SER A 604 9.97 1.23 57.38
N THR A 605 9.57 1.60 58.59
CA THR A 605 8.23 2.13 58.89
C THR A 605 8.14 3.65 58.73
N ASP A 606 9.26 4.36 58.55
CA ASP A 606 9.29 5.81 58.33
C ASP A 606 8.90 6.15 56.87
N PRO A 607 7.73 6.77 56.64
CA PRO A 607 7.27 7.10 55.29
C PRO A 607 8.17 8.09 54.56
N MET A 608 8.82 9.01 55.28
CA MET A 608 9.64 10.07 54.68
C MET A 608 11.00 9.53 54.26
N LEU A 609 11.61 8.67 55.08
CA LEU A 609 12.80 7.92 54.71
C LEU A 609 12.55 6.98 53.52
N ASN A 610 11.40 6.30 53.50
CA ASN A 610 11.00 5.43 52.39
C ASN A 610 10.78 6.23 51.10
N PHE A 611 10.14 7.40 51.17
CA PHE A 611 9.97 8.29 50.02
C PHE A 611 11.33 8.69 49.42
N TRP A 612 12.28 9.14 50.24
CA TRP A 612 13.62 9.51 49.76
C TRP A 612 14.40 8.32 49.22
N ARG A 613 14.31 7.15 49.86
CA ARG A 613 14.89 5.90 49.33
C ARG A 613 14.30 5.52 47.98
N CYS A 614 13.00 5.69 47.78
CA CYS A 614 12.35 5.50 46.48
C CYS A 614 12.78 6.54 45.43
N VAL A 615 12.96 7.81 45.81
CA VAL A 615 13.48 8.85 44.90
C VAL A 615 14.91 8.51 44.45
N VAL A 616 15.77 8.11 45.39
CA VAL A 616 17.13 7.64 45.09
C VAL A 616 17.09 6.36 44.26
N ALA A 617 16.13 5.47 44.49
CA ALA A 617 15.90 4.27 43.68
C ALA A 617 15.60 4.60 42.22
N VAL A 618 14.62 5.46 42.02
CA VAL A 618 14.21 5.88 40.68
C VAL A 618 15.37 6.59 40.00
N ALA A 619 16.10 7.47 40.69
CA ALA A 619 17.27 8.13 40.11
C ALA A 619 18.40 7.14 39.75
N ARG A 620 18.79 6.27 40.68
CA ARG A 620 19.97 5.39 40.55
C ARG A 620 19.72 4.16 39.68
N PHE A 621 18.50 3.63 39.66
CA PHE A 621 18.18 2.35 39.01
C PHE A 621 17.30 2.51 37.77
N TYR A 622 16.45 3.54 37.72
CA TYR A 622 15.63 3.83 36.55
C TYR A 622 16.28 4.91 35.67
N PHE A 623 16.64 6.07 36.21
CA PHE A 623 17.10 7.20 35.39
C PHE A 623 18.51 6.96 34.79
N ILE A 624 19.47 6.52 35.60
CA ILE A 624 20.87 6.33 35.16
C ILE A 624 21.02 5.16 34.16
N PRO A 625 20.51 3.93 34.40
CA PRO A 625 20.73 2.81 33.47
C PRO A 625 19.75 2.78 32.30
N PHE A 626 18.50 3.19 32.48
CA PHE A 626 17.48 3.05 31.43
C PHE A 626 17.49 4.24 30.47
N ILE A 627 17.44 5.45 31.02
CA ILE A 627 17.35 6.68 30.24
C ILE A 627 18.75 7.10 29.78
N MET A 628 19.74 7.20 30.67
CA MET A 628 21.07 7.64 30.23
C MET A 628 21.78 6.64 29.33
N SER A 629 21.66 5.32 29.52
CA SER A 629 22.26 4.36 28.58
C SER A 629 21.60 4.42 27.20
N SER A 630 20.28 4.64 27.12
CA SER A 630 19.60 4.87 25.84
C SER A 630 20.12 6.14 25.15
N PHE A 631 20.27 7.24 25.90
CA PHE A 631 20.82 8.50 25.37
C PHE A 631 22.29 8.38 24.98
N GLN A 632 23.10 7.72 25.79
CA GLN A 632 24.50 7.45 25.51
C GLN A 632 24.66 6.65 24.22
N VAL A 633 23.88 5.57 24.04
CA VAL A 633 23.88 4.78 22.80
C VAL A 633 23.49 5.67 21.61
N LEU A 634 22.46 6.51 21.75
CA LEU A 634 22.04 7.45 20.70
C LEU A 634 23.16 8.42 20.31
N ILE A 635 23.82 9.05 21.29
CA ILE A 635 24.90 10.02 21.06
C ILE A 635 26.10 9.31 20.41
N VAL A 636 26.54 8.18 20.96
CA VAL A 636 27.66 7.42 20.41
C VAL A 636 27.36 6.98 18.99
N VAL A 637 26.16 6.46 18.71
CA VAL A 637 25.72 6.08 17.35
C VAL A 637 25.79 7.28 16.41
N GLN A 638 25.29 8.45 16.80
CA GLN A 638 25.31 9.64 15.95
C GLN A 638 26.74 10.07 15.61
N VAL A 639 27.62 10.16 16.61
CA VAL A 639 29.02 10.57 16.43
C VAL A 639 29.76 9.57 15.54
N THR A 640 29.62 8.28 15.83
CA THR A 640 30.35 7.21 15.15
C THR A 640 29.88 6.99 13.72
N VAL A 641 28.59 7.20 13.41
CA VAL A 641 28.08 7.15 12.04
C VAL A 641 28.56 8.34 11.22
N LYS A 642 28.57 9.57 11.78
CA LYS A 642 29.11 10.75 11.10
C LYS A 642 30.60 10.56 10.78
N LEU A 643 31.38 10.08 11.76
CA LEU A 643 32.79 9.76 11.57
C LEU A 643 32.98 8.63 10.54
N GLY A 644 32.18 7.56 10.64
CA GLY A 644 32.26 6.43 9.74
C GLY A 644 31.92 6.80 8.30
N PHE A 645 30.96 7.72 8.10
CA PHE A 645 30.62 8.26 6.80
C PHE A 645 31.79 9.05 6.19
N LEU A 646 32.49 9.88 6.98
CA LEU A 646 33.71 10.54 6.53
C LEU A 646 34.81 9.53 6.16
N LEU A 647 34.94 8.44 6.91
CA LEU A 647 35.88 7.36 6.60
C LEU A 647 35.51 6.61 5.31
N MET A 648 34.22 6.46 4.99
CA MET A 648 33.76 5.79 3.76
C MET A 648 34.23 6.49 2.46
N VAL A 649 34.71 7.73 2.55
CA VAL A 649 35.37 8.42 1.42
C VAL A 649 36.71 7.77 1.07
N ARG A 650 37.41 7.20 2.06
CA ARG A 650 38.78 6.65 1.91
C ARG A 650 38.84 5.13 1.97
N VAL A 651 37.90 4.49 2.67
CA VAL A 651 37.90 3.03 2.88
C VAL A 651 36.54 2.41 2.57
N ARG A 652 36.51 1.10 2.33
CA ARG A 652 35.26 0.36 2.12
C ARG A 652 34.37 0.42 3.37
N ARG A 653 33.04 0.39 3.17
CA ARG A 653 32.03 0.42 4.26
C ARG A 653 32.33 -0.56 5.40
N LEU A 654 32.75 -1.79 5.08
CA LEU A 654 33.08 -2.79 6.10
C LEU A 654 34.24 -2.34 7.00
N VAL A 655 35.30 -1.77 6.42
CA VAL A 655 36.46 -1.29 7.17
C VAL A 655 36.08 -0.10 8.05
N ALA A 656 35.34 0.87 7.48
CA ALA A 656 34.82 2.00 8.24
C ALA A 656 33.95 1.53 9.43
N ALA A 657 33.04 0.58 9.20
CA ALA A 657 32.16 0.01 10.22
C ALA A 657 32.93 -0.67 11.36
N VAL A 658 34.00 -1.43 11.04
CA VAL A 658 34.84 -2.06 12.06
C VAL A 658 35.56 -1.01 12.89
N LEU A 659 36.17 0.01 12.26
CA LEU A 659 36.88 1.07 12.97
C LEU A 659 35.96 1.84 13.93
N VAL A 660 34.82 2.33 13.42
CA VAL A 660 33.88 3.10 14.25
C VAL A 660 33.06 2.24 15.20
N GLY A 661 32.87 0.95 14.91
CA GLY A 661 32.24 -0.01 15.82
C GLY A 661 33.10 -0.34 17.04
N ASN A 662 34.41 -0.49 16.85
CA ASN A 662 35.34 -0.61 17.96
C ASN A 662 35.38 0.68 18.79
N LEU A 663 35.48 1.84 18.15
CA LEU A 663 35.42 3.13 18.84
C LEU A 663 34.10 3.29 19.63
N ALA A 664 32.96 2.96 19.02
CA ALA A 664 31.65 2.99 19.67
C ALA A 664 31.63 2.12 20.92
N THR A 665 32.19 0.91 20.83
CA THR A 665 32.24 -0.04 21.95
C THR A 665 33.09 0.50 23.09
N VAL A 666 34.29 1.02 22.78
CA VAL A 666 35.19 1.63 23.77
C VAL A 666 34.54 2.84 24.45
N LEU A 667 33.91 3.73 23.67
CA LEU A 667 33.22 4.89 24.22
C LEU A 667 32.05 4.48 25.12
N VAL A 668 31.26 3.49 24.69
CA VAL A 668 30.14 2.99 25.50
C VAL A 668 30.66 2.40 26.81
N MET A 669 31.68 1.54 26.75
CA MET A 669 32.28 0.94 27.95
C MET A 669 32.90 1.98 28.88
N ALA A 670 33.63 2.97 28.33
CA ALA A 670 34.30 4.00 29.13
C ALA A 670 33.28 4.91 29.86
N ILE A 671 32.22 5.32 29.18
CA ILE A 671 31.16 6.13 29.78
C ILE A 671 30.40 5.32 30.85
N SER A 672 30.03 4.07 30.54
CA SER A 672 29.36 3.20 31.52
C SER A 672 30.23 2.95 32.75
N TRP A 673 31.53 2.71 32.56
CA TRP A 673 32.49 2.57 33.65
C TRP A 673 32.63 3.85 34.48
N ALA A 674 32.68 5.03 33.86
CA ALA A 674 32.74 6.30 34.58
C ALA A 674 31.47 6.56 35.41
N ILE A 675 30.30 6.21 34.88
CA ILE A 675 29.01 6.29 35.59
C ILE A 675 29.03 5.33 36.79
N GLU A 676 29.45 4.08 36.61
CA GLU A 676 29.53 3.11 37.70
C GLU A 676 30.55 3.52 38.77
N ARG A 677 31.73 4.01 38.37
CA ARG A 677 32.78 4.42 39.29
C ARG A 677 32.40 5.67 40.08
N SER A 678 31.75 6.64 39.45
CA SER A 678 31.23 7.81 40.17
C SER A 678 30.16 7.41 41.20
N ALA A 679 29.28 6.47 40.85
CA ALA A 679 28.29 5.92 41.78
C ALA A 679 28.93 5.18 42.97
N SER A 680 30.03 4.44 42.74
CA SER A 680 30.74 3.73 43.81
C SER A 680 31.49 4.69 44.74
N MET A 681 32.22 5.66 44.18
CA MET A 681 33.01 6.63 44.95
C MET A 681 32.13 7.49 45.86
N MET A 682 30.93 7.88 45.42
CA MET A 682 29.99 8.61 46.28
C MET A 682 29.46 7.76 47.44
N GLY A 683 29.30 6.46 47.24
CA GLY A 683 28.95 5.52 48.31
C GLY A 683 30.07 5.40 49.34
N GLU A 684 31.32 5.25 48.88
CA GLU A 684 32.52 5.17 49.74
C GLU A 684 32.74 6.46 50.54
N MET A 685 32.36 7.63 50.01
CA MET A 685 32.49 8.93 50.70
C MET A 685 31.35 9.25 51.68
N GLY A 686 30.38 8.36 51.89
CA GLY A 686 29.22 8.62 52.75
C GLY A 686 28.29 9.73 52.24
N LEU A 687 28.45 10.16 50.99
CA LEU A 687 27.64 11.22 50.35
C LEU A 687 26.33 10.68 49.76
N SER A 688 25.84 9.54 50.24
CA SER A 688 24.62 8.91 49.74
C SER A 688 23.38 9.79 49.91
N ASP A 689 23.38 10.71 50.87
CA ASP A 689 22.29 11.66 51.08
C ASP A 689 22.25 12.77 50.01
N PHE A 690 23.32 12.93 49.21
CA PHE A 690 23.39 13.90 48.12
C PHE A 690 22.91 13.34 46.77
N TRP A 691 22.53 12.06 46.69
CA TRP A 691 21.97 11.44 45.48
C TRP A 691 20.81 12.22 44.84
N PRO A 692 19.86 12.82 45.60
CA PRO A 692 18.79 13.61 45.01
C PRO A 692 19.30 14.86 44.28
N PHE A 693 20.31 15.55 44.82
CA PHE A 693 20.91 16.74 44.22
C PHE A 693 21.73 16.39 42.98
N LEU A 694 22.46 15.27 43.02
CA LEU A 694 23.20 14.78 41.87
C LEU A 694 22.28 14.29 40.75
N ALA A 695 21.18 13.61 41.10
CA ALA A 695 20.13 13.22 40.16
C ALA A 695 19.50 14.45 39.49
N LEU A 696 19.24 15.52 40.26
CA LEU A 696 18.80 16.82 39.75
C LEU A 696 19.85 17.48 38.83
N ALA A 697 21.13 17.44 39.20
CA ALA A 697 22.21 17.95 38.37
C ALA A 697 22.36 17.16 37.06
N TRP A 698 22.21 15.84 37.09
CA TRP A 698 22.19 14.97 35.91
C TRP A 698 20.93 15.16 35.05
N LEU A 699 19.77 15.36 35.66
CA LEU A 699 18.52 15.74 34.98
C LEU A 699 18.69 17.08 34.26
N LEU A 700 19.33 18.06 34.92
CA LEU A 700 19.66 19.36 34.36
C LEU A 700 20.68 19.24 33.23
N LEU A 701 21.74 18.45 33.40
CA LEU A 701 22.76 18.20 32.38
C LEU A 701 22.15 17.49 31.16
N LEU A 702 21.28 16.51 31.37
CA LEU A 702 20.54 15.84 30.30
C LEU A 702 19.57 16.80 29.60
N TRP A 703 18.85 17.64 30.35
CA TRP A 703 17.98 18.66 29.78
C TRP A 703 18.79 19.67 28.93
N ILE A 704 19.96 20.08 29.40
CA ILE A 704 20.90 20.92 28.65
C ILE A 704 21.39 20.19 27.38
N LEU A 705 21.81 18.92 27.49
CA LEU A 705 22.24 18.12 26.33
C LEU A 705 21.09 17.91 25.32
N LEU A 706 19.86 17.71 25.80
CA LEU A 706 18.65 17.61 24.99
C LEU A 706 18.34 18.92 24.27
N MET A 707 18.47 20.06 24.95
CA MET A 707 18.33 21.38 24.33
C MET A 707 19.43 21.60 23.29
N CYS A 708 20.69 21.31 23.60
CA CYS A 708 21.80 21.41 22.64
C CYS A 708 21.61 20.52 21.40
N LEU A 709 21.07 19.31 21.55
CA LEU A 709 20.73 18.40 20.44
C LEU A 709 19.47 18.81 19.66
N HIS A 710 18.59 19.63 20.25
CA HIS A 710 17.41 20.17 19.55
C HIS A 710 17.76 21.40 18.70
N TYR A 711 18.82 22.12 19.06
CA TYR A 711 19.30 23.34 18.39
C TYR A 711 20.51 23.11 17.43
N CYS A 712 21.05 21.89 17.33
CA CYS A 712 22.13 21.48 16.41
C CYS A 712 21.62 20.41 15.42
#